data_AF-G1X8P6-F1
#
_entry.id   AF-G1X8P6-F1
#
_cell.length_a   1.000
_cell.length_b   1.000
_cell.length_c   1.000
_cell.angle_alpha   90.00
_cell.angle_beta   90.00
_cell.angle_gamma   90.00
#
_symmetry.space_group_name_H-M   'P 1'
#
loop_
_entity.id
_entity.type
_entity.pdbx_description
1 polymer ?
#
loop_
_entity_poly.entity_id
_entity_poly.type
_entity_poly.pdbx_seq_one_letter_code
_entity_poly.pdbx_strand_id
1 'polypeptide(L)'
;MSISTIKIYLNRALENLDSPYRVNEVEPDLQQAEQRLPNISPEDAAPLIAQIADIRAKLENVVSPADARQVNAAQGKIRQARDFIETNHGNLNQSAKDHVEELFQGAIQFLDQITDLRKADKLKAPILAEIDAIRTQYGSNRAPAPVYYPPPPFPPPAPKPAPSQNFPHAKNKVFWAKEYFNTPGRIEQTEPELAQAEQLLEGDASQEADALRAEIAALRDNLADIVMPAEEAYIRSAQRDVQGVRDYIDRQREFLDRADTKQELDRQLQKIIEEGLSRIKHPRKADQLKAPILAEIALIRSQLNIVPSTYPQTPQPLIGPAWAQTWGQSLVQAQAQAVPQASPRIDLNALSFDDRDRLNRARRGIAQARNNIESGRTEGVENLFFDATNILAPVSNAHKNHLVAEIEQLRRDLEATRFAESTRIITGDLDRKLQNIEMDVEAPDRLQYSVISFKQRFEQDDVRRILTPNTYRDYESRLANVLAAGNAQIKTEKLNRANPALQRLQDKLSTNPFTSLQQYEANRVDSELRSMKWQVEKEINELPEDDPDRLRIYELLKDTDDKFAAYSNEWAKTGIHDAVKREWQMVRDEVQGWEQELHSPNTQVLEDPEPSMSRTRLAIHRAYYYLHKDTSAQRTRDENPGDSVIAAVDREAEHVLEAAGTKLSSAYYQIIEAAEQIETPVGDRWLQDKPGYLITNAQTTFENTKFCEPVVDCIRALDQRWKDELEAVHLGREKLGEKLSSEAIQKWPSIVAAIPSIVSYFDPSSAKPGDTVHFNGVYNRAGWDFDGNQYGFSMRYNGVPLGGIYEPYINKALDYAAYQLKLTIDDHKEWDLVGIILGPGSINQRTKRTIRIGMHTEEVEEWLPEGCLRLCIIALRAGPVVVGP
;
A
#
# COMPACT_ATOMS: atom_id res chain seq x y z
N MET A 1 3.56 -14.75 -65.16
CA MET A 1 2.53 -14.12 -64.32
C MET A 1 2.35 -12.68 -64.76
N SER A 2 1.15 -12.11 -64.71
CA SER A 2 0.92 -10.75 -65.22
C SER A 2 1.15 -9.68 -64.16
N ILE A 3 1.71 -8.55 -64.58
CA ILE A 3 1.83 -7.30 -63.79
C ILE A 3 0.50 -6.92 -63.12
N SER A 4 -0.63 -7.24 -63.77
CA SER A 4 -1.97 -7.01 -63.21
C SER A 4 -2.19 -7.72 -61.87
N THR A 5 -1.67 -8.94 -61.66
CA THR A 5 -1.82 -9.64 -60.38
C THR A 5 -1.06 -8.94 -59.26
N ILE A 6 0.14 -8.43 -59.51
CA ILE A 6 0.92 -7.69 -58.51
C ILE A 6 0.19 -6.38 -58.15
N LYS A 7 -0.31 -5.66 -59.16
CA LYS A 7 -1.10 -4.43 -58.95
C LYS A 7 -2.38 -4.66 -58.14
N ILE A 8 -3.02 -5.82 -58.26
CA ILE A 8 -4.19 -6.17 -57.43
C ILE A 8 -3.81 -6.22 -55.95
N TYR A 9 -2.69 -6.84 -55.59
CA TYR A 9 -2.23 -6.89 -54.20
C TYR A 9 -1.80 -5.51 -53.69
N LEU A 10 -1.12 -4.69 -54.51
CA LEU A 10 -0.76 -3.33 -54.12
C LEU A 10 -1.97 -2.42 -53.91
N ASN A 11 -2.98 -2.54 -54.77
CA ASN A 11 -4.24 -1.79 -54.60
C ASN A 11 -4.98 -2.25 -53.35
N ARG A 12 -5.04 -3.56 -53.08
CA ARG A 12 -5.63 -4.08 -51.84
C ARG A 12 -4.87 -3.61 -50.60
N ALA A 13 -3.54 -3.59 -50.65
CA ALA A 13 -2.70 -3.05 -49.58
C ALA A 13 -2.99 -1.56 -49.34
N LEU A 14 -3.21 -0.76 -50.39
CA LEU A 14 -3.61 0.65 -50.28
C LEU A 14 -5.02 0.80 -49.70
N GLU A 15 -6.00 0.03 -50.17
CA GLU A 15 -7.36 0.04 -49.62
C GLU A 15 -7.39 -0.36 -48.13
N ASN A 16 -6.58 -1.36 -47.77
CA ASN A 16 -6.43 -1.83 -46.39
C ASN A 16 -5.65 -0.83 -45.52
N LEU A 17 -4.75 -0.04 -46.09
CA LEU A 17 -4.02 1.03 -45.40
C LEU A 17 -4.94 2.21 -45.04
N ASP A 18 -5.88 2.55 -45.94
CA ASP A 18 -6.89 3.60 -45.69
C ASP A 18 -8.02 3.13 -44.77
N SER A 19 -8.16 1.81 -44.59
CA SER A 19 -9.15 1.23 -43.69
C SER A 19 -8.60 1.13 -42.26
N PRO A 20 -9.20 1.79 -41.27
CA PRO A 20 -8.73 1.68 -39.89
C PRO A 20 -8.76 0.23 -39.40
N TYR A 21 -9.70 -0.61 -39.86
CA TYR A 21 -9.87 -1.97 -39.33
C TYR A 21 -9.03 -3.05 -40.02
N ARG A 22 -8.31 -2.73 -41.10
CA ARG A 22 -7.60 -3.73 -41.92
C ARG A 22 -6.12 -3.46 -42.12
N VAL A 23 -5.54 -2.56 -41.33
CA VAL A 23 -4.11 -2.19 -41.36
C VAL A 23 -3.20 -3.43 -41.24
N ASN A 24 -3.64 -4.44 -40.49
CA ASN A 24 -2.99 -5.74 -40.31
C ASN A 24 -2.99 -6.65 -41.54
N GLU A 25 -3.80 -6.37 -42.57
CA GLU A 25 -3.81 -7.11 -43.85
C GLU A 25 -2.83 -6.50 -44.88
N VAL A 26 -2.32 -5.29 -44.65
CA VAL A 26 -1.44 -4.58 -45.58
C VAL A 26 -0.11 -5.33 -45.81
N GLU A 27 0.58 -5.76 -44.75
CA GLU A 27 1.87 -6.46 -44.88
C GLU A 27 1.75 -7.82 -45.59
N PRO A 28 0.76 -8.68 -45.27
CA PRO A 28 0.49 -9.88 -46.05
C PRO A 28 0.29 -9.61 -47.56
N ASP A 29 -0.49 -8.59 -47.93
CA ASP A 29 -0.69 -8.23 -49.33
C ASP A 29 0.61 -7.76 -50.00
N LEU A 30 1.44 -6.97 -49.29
CA LEU A 30 2.76 -6.56 -49.79
C LEU A 30 3.72 -7.74 -49.97
N GLN A 31 3.75 -8.69 -49.03
CA GLN A 31 4.56 -9.92 -49.17
C GLN A 31 4.11 -10.76 -50.36
N GLN A 32 2.80 -10.85 -50.61
CA GLN A 32 2.27 -11.52 -51.80
C GLN A 32 2.68 -10.79 -53.09
N ALA A 33 2.69 -9.45 -53.08
CA ALA A 33 3.21 -8.66 -54.21
C ALA A 33 4.70 -8.93 -54.45
N GLU A 34 5.52 -8.94 -53.39
CA GLU A 34 6.97 -9.15 -53.46
C GLU A 34 7.36 -10.53 -53.97
N GLN A 35 6.71 -11.59 -53.49
CA GLN A 35 6.96 -12.97 -53.91
C GLN A 35 6.77 -13.17 -55.43
N ARG A 36 6.01 -12.29 -56.08
CA ARG A 36 5.72 -12.36 -57.52
C ARG A 36 6.63 -11.49 -58.37
N LEU A 37 7.36 -10.52 -57.78
CA LEU A 37 8.29 -9.64 -58.49
C LEU A 37 9.36 -10.38 -59.30
N PRO A 38 9.93 -11.53 -58.86
CA PRO A 38 10.94 -12.24 -59.65
C PRO A 38 10.45 -12.79 -61.00
N ASN A 39 9.13 -12.79 -61.25
CA ASN A 39 8.52 -13.37 -62.45
C ASN A 39 8.19 -12.35 -63.56
N ILE A 40 8.62 -11.09 -63.40
CA ILE A 40 8.46 -10.02 -64.39
C ILE A 40 9.83 -9.40 -64.73
N SER A 41 9.89 -8.59 -65.78
CA SER A 41 11.14 -7.94 -66.18
C SER A 41 11.63 -6.97 -65.08
N PRO A 42 12.95 -6.75 -64.93
CA PRO A 42 13.48 -5.77 -63.98
C PRO A 42 12.96 -4.35 -64.22
N GLU A 43 12.74 -3.97 -65.49
CA GLU A 43 12.20 -2.67 -65.87
C GLU A 43 10.76 -2.48 -65.37
N ASP A 44 9.93 -3.53 -65.45
CA ASP A 44 8.56 -3.52 -64.94
C ASP A 44 8.49 -3.65 -63.41
N ALA A 45 9.48 -4.30 -62.78
CA ALA A 45 9.53 -4.51 -61.34
C ALA A 45 9.91 -3.25 -60.56
N ALA A 46 10.79 -2.41 -61.11
CA ALA A 46 11.29 -1.20 -60.45
C ALA A 46 10.19 -0.26 -59.91
N PRO A 47 9.16 0.15 -60.69
CA PRO A 47 8.10 1.02 -60.17
C PRO A 47 7.24 0.33 -59.09
N LEU A 48 7.08 -1.00 -59.15
CA LEU A 48 6.30 -1.75 -58.15
C LEU A 48 7.07 -1.88 -56.83
N ILE A 49 8.39 -2.07 -56.89
CA ILE A 49 9.28 -2.05 -55.70
C ILE A 49 9.22 -0.69 -55.01
N ALA A 50 9.27 0.41 -55.79
CA ALA A 50 9.13 1.75 -55.24
C ALA A 50 7.76 1.96 -54.58
N GLN A 51 6.69 1.43 -55.17
CA GLN A 51 5.35 1.50 -54.60
C GLN A 51 5.21 0.67 -53.31
N ILE A 52 5.80 -0.53 -53.25
CA ILE A 52 5.85 -1.34 -52.02
C ILE A 52 6.58 -0.58 -50.91
N ALA A 53 7.71 0.05 -51.23
CA ALA A 53 8.46 0.87 -50.27
C ALA A 53 7.64 2.06 -49.75
N ASP A 54 6.91 2.77 -50.63
CA ASP A 54 6.02 3.87 -50.24
C ASP A 54 4.87 3.40 -49.32
N ILE A 55 4.23 2.27 -49.64
CA ILE A 55 3.16 1.71 -48.80
C ILE A 55 3.71 1.29 -47.44
N ARG A 56 4.90 0.66 -47.36
CA ARG A 56 5.53 0.33 -46.07
C ARG A 56 5.88 1.57 -45.24
N ALA A 57 6.39 2.63 -45.88
CA ALA A 57 6.69 3.88 -45.20
C ALA A 57 5.42 4.53 -44.62
N LYS A 58 4.29 4.45 -45.33
CA LYS A 58 2.99 4.91 -44.80
C LYS A 58 2.48 4.00 -43.68
N LEU A 59 2.58 2.69 -43.85
CA LEU A 59 2.18 1.70 -42.84
C LEU A 59 2.93 1.89 -41.52
N GLU A 60 4.17 2.34 -41.54
CA GLU A 60 4.97 2.62 -40.35
C GLU A 60 4.34 3.70 -39.44
N ASN A 61 3.54 4.60 -39.99
CA ASN A 61 2.90 5.69 -39.26
C ASN A 61 1.45 5.39 -38.84
N VAL A 62 0.83 4.30 -39.32
CA VAL A 62 -0.56 3.94 -38.99
C VAL A 62 -0.59 2.99 -37.80
N VAL A 63 -1.22 3.42 -36.70
CA VAL A 63 -1.44 2.56 -35.53
C VAL A 63 -2.72 1.75 -35.74
N SER A 64 -2.68 0.43 -35.53
CA SER A 64 -3.89 -0.39 -35.64
C SER A 64 -4.90 -0.01 -34.55
N PRO A 65 -6.22 -0.12 -34.77
CA PRO A 65 -7.22 0.17 -33.73
C PRO A 65 -7.09 -0.73 -32.51
N ALA A 66 -6.59 -1.95 -32.68
CA ALA A 66 -6.33 -2.85 -31.56
C ALA A 66 -5.20 -2.29 -30.68
N ASP A 67 -4.05 -1.95 -31.28
CA ASP A 67 -2.92 -1.38 -30.53
C ASP A 67 -3.26 0.00 -29.97
N ALA A 68 -4.02 0.83 -30.71
CA ALA A 68 -4.53 2.12 -30.21
C ALA A 68 -5.44 1.97 -28.99
N ARG A 69 -6.30 0.93 -28.95
CA ARG A 69 -7.09 0.61 -27.76
C ARG A 69 -6.21 0.24 -26.58
N GLN A 70 -5.13 -0.52 -26.79
CA GLN A 70 -4.19 -0.86 -25.72
C GLN A 70 -3.44 0.35 -25.18
N VAL A 71 -2.95 1.23 -26.07
CA VAL A 71 -2.33 2.50 -25.70
C VAL A 71 -3.30 3.37 -24.89
N ASN A 72 -4.55 3.50 -25.33
CA ASN A 72 -5.57 4.27 -24.61
C ASN A 72 -5.93 3.65 -23.25
N ALA A 73 -6.00 2.32 -23.15
CA ALA A 73 -6.25 1.62 -21.90
C ALA A 73 -5.10 1.82 -20.89
N ALA A 74 -3.85 1.74 -21.35
CA ALA A 74 -2.67 2.05 -20.56
C ALA A 74 -2.68 3.51 -20.06
N GLN A 75 -3.00 4.47 -20.93
CA GLN A 75 -3.16 5.87 -20.54
C GLN A 75 -4.29 6.08 -19.52
N GLY A 76 -5.39 5.31 -19.63
CA GLY A 76 -6.47 5.32 -18.65
C GLY A 76 -6.00 4.90 -17.26
N LYS A 77 -5.14 3.87 -17.17
CA LYS A 77 -4.52 3.43 -15.91
C LYS A 77 -3.57 4.47 -15.32
N ILE A 78 -2.77 5.13 -16.16
CA ILE A 78 -1.90 6.23 -15.73
C ILE A 78 -2.72 7.41 -15.19
N ARG A 79 -3.85 7.73 -15.81
CA ARG A 79 -4.76 8.78 -15.31
C ARG A 79 -5.34 8.42 -13.95
N GLN A 80 -5.81 7.18 -13.77
CA GLN A 80 -6.29 6.69 -12.47
C GLN A 80 -5.19 6.81 -11.40
N ALA A 81 -3.95 6.48 -11.73
CA ALA A 81 -2.83 6.62 -10.81
C ALA A 81 -2.58 8.09 -10.43
N ARG A 82 -2.62 9.01 -11.39
CA ARG A 82 -2.51 10.46 -11.12
C ARG A 82 -3.63 10.98 -10.24
N ASP A 83 -4.89 10.67 -10.58
CA ASP A 83 -6.06 11.10 -9.82
C ASP A 83 -5.99 10.58 -8.38
N PHE A 84 -5.50 9.34 -8.19
CA PHE A 84 -5.29 8.77 -6.86
C PHE A 84 -4.17 9.48 -6.09
N ILE A 85 -3.04 9.79 -6.73
CA ILE A 85 -1.94 10.57 -6.11
C ILE A 85 -2.45 11.95 -5.70
N GLU A 86 -3.20 12.63 -6.56
CA GLU A 86 -3.74 13.97 -6.34
C GLU A 86 -4.77 13.98 -5.20
N THR A 87 -5.68 13.01 -5.17
CA THR A 87 -6.68 12.85 -4.11
C THR A 87 -6.04 12.60 -2.75
N ASN A 88 -4.86 11.97 -2.71
CA ASN A 88 -4.07 11.75 -1.49
C ASN A 88 -3.02 12.85 -1.26
N HIS A 89 -3.11 13.98 -1.97
CA HIS A 89 -2.21 15.14 -1.84
C HIS A 89 -0.71 14.79 -1.95
N GLY A 90 -0.35 13.75 -2.70
CA GLY A 90 1.04 13.29 -2.84
C GLY A 90 1.63 12.57 -1.61
N ASN A 91 0.89 12.48 -0.49
CA ASN A 91 1.33 11.80 0.74
C ASN A 91 0.78 10.37 0.77
N LEU A 92 1.38 9.50 -0.03
CA LEU A 92 1.01 8.09 -0.07
C LEU A 92 1.69 7.32 1.06
N ASN A 93 0.89 6.66 1.90
CA ASN A 93 1.39 5.58 2.77
C ASN A 93 1.81 4.36 1.90
N GLN A 94 2.41 3.34 2.52
CA GLN A 94 2.91 2.19 1.74
C GLN A 94 1.80 1.49 0.96
N SER A 95 0.63 1.25 1.58
CA SER A 95 -0.52 0.63 0.90
C SER A 95 -1.01 1.45 -0.31
N ALA A 96 -0.99 2.78 -0.20
CA ALA A 96 -1.38 3.68 -1.28
C ALA A 96 -0.33 3.70 -2.41
N LYS A 97 0.97 3.56 -2.09
CA LYS A 97 2.04 3.36 -3.09
C LYS A 97 1.89 2.03 -3.81
N ASP A 98 1.59 0.97 -3.08
CA ASP A 98 1.38 -0.37 -3.66
C ASP A 98 0.20 -0.35 -4.65
N HIS A 99 -0.88 0.38 -4.33
CA HIS A 99 -2.01 0.55 -5.25
C HIS A 99 -1.63 1.34 -6.51
N VAL A 100 -0.83 2.40 -6.40
CA VAL A 100 -0.33 3.14 -7.58
C VAL A 100 0.55 2.25 -8.46
N GLU A 101 1.40 1.43 -7.85
CA GLU A 101 2.25 0.49 -8.58
C GLU A 101 1.42 -0.61 -9.26
N GLU A 102 0.35 -1.10 -8.63
CA GLU A 102 -0.62 -2.02 -9.26
C GLU A 102 -1.25 -1.42 -10.52
N LEU A 103 -1.62 -0.13 -10.48
CA LEU A 103 -2.14 0.58 -11.66
C LEU A 103 -1.09 0.68 -12.77
N PHE A 104 0.18 0.92 -12.44
CA PHE A 104 1.27 0.92 -13.43
C PHE A 104 1.53 -0.46 -14.02
N GLN A 105 1.50 -1.53 -13.22
CA GLN A 105 1.60 -2.90 -13.73
C GLN A 105 0.44 -3.20 -14.69
N GLY A 106 -0.78 -2.77 -14.37
CA GLY A 106 -1.93 -2.86 -15.28
C GLY A 106 -1.71 -2.10 -16.60
N ALA A 107 -1.09 -0.91 -16.57
CA ALA A 107 -0.75 -0.17 -17.78
C ALA A 107 0.29 -0.91 -18.64
N ILE A 108 1.34 -1.46 -18.01
CA ILE A 108 2.39 -2.25 -18.69
C ILE A 108 1.80 -3.51 -19.34
N GLN A 109 0.87 -4.19 -18.66
CA GLN A 109 0.19 -5.37 -19.23
C GLN A 109 -0.58 -5.06 -20.52
N PHE A 110 -1.26 -3.90 -20.61
CA PHE A 110 -1.91 -3.49 -21.86
C PHE A 110 -0.89 -3.20 -22.95
N LEU A 111 0.22 -2.52 -22.61
CA LEU A 111 1.30 -2.28 -23.55
C LEU A 111 1.90 -3.58 -24.11
N ASP A 112 2.04 -4.62 -23.30
CA ASP A 112 2.55 -5.93 -23.73
C ASP A 112 1.61 -6.69 -24.68
N GLN A 113 0.34 -6.27 -24.77
CA GLN A 113 -0.63 -6.80 -25.74
C GLN A 113 -0.56 -6.11 -27.11
N ILE A 114 0.34 -5.15 -27.32
CA ILE A 114 0.57 -4.54 -28.65
C ILE A 114 1.14 -5.59 -29.60
N THR A 115 0.40 -5.87 -30.68
CA THR A 115 0.68 -6.98 -31.58
C THR A 115 1.66 -6.63 -32.71
N ASP A 116 1.71 -5.37 -33.15
CA ASP A 116 2.68 -4.91 -34.15
C ASP A 116 4.05 -4.67 -33.50
N LEU A 117 4.85 -5.74 -33.39
CA LEU A 117 6.20 -5.72 -32.80
C LEU A 117 7.12 -4.64 -33.40
N ARG A 118 6.90 -4.24 -34.66
CA ARG A 118 7.68 -3.18 -35.32
C ARG A 118 7.47 -1.81 -34.71
N LYS A 119 6.30 -1.59 -34.09
CA LYS A 119 5.88 -0.32 -33.49
C LYS A 119 5.82 -0.36 -31.97
N ALA A 120 5.88 -1.55 -31.38
CA ALA A 120 5.80 -1.75 -29.93
C ALA A 120 6.75 -0.78 -29.20
N ASP A 121 8.02 -0.71 -29.56
CA ASP A 121 8.98 0.18 -28.89
C ASP A 121 8.60 1.66 -29.01
N LYS A 122 8.17 2.10 -30.20
CA LYS A 122 7.76 3.51 -30.45
C LYS A 122 6.50 3.89 -29.66
N LEU A 123 5.55 2.97 -29.50
CA LEU A 123 4.31 3.20 -28.79
C LEU A 123 4.47 3.05 -27.26
N LYS A 124 5.32 2.12 -26.81
CA LYS A 124 5.58 1.85 -25.39
C LYS A 124 6.45 2.94 -24.75
N ALA A 125 7.51 3.36 -25.43
CA ALA A 125 8.51 4.29 -24.88
C ALA A 125 7.93 5.55 -24.22
N PRO A 126 7.01 6.32 -24.85
CA PRO A 126 6.47 7.53 -24.22
C PRO A 126 5.64 7.23 -22.97
N ILE A 127 4.91 6.11 -22.94
CA ILE A 127 4.07 5.72 -21.80
C ILE A 127 4.94 5.20 -20.64
N LEU A 128 5.98 4.43 -20.92
CA LEU A 128 6.94 3.99 -19.89
C LEU A 128 7.70 5.18 -19.30
N ALA A 129 8.13 6.14 -20.13
CA ALA A 129 8.76 7.37 -19.65
C ALA A 129 7.81 8.20 -18.76
N GLU A 130 6.51 8.22 -19.06
CA GLU A 130 5.51 8.88 -18.23
C GLU A 130 5.32 8.17 -16.87
N ILE A 131 5.29 6.83 -16.85
CA ILE A 131 5.27 6.04 -15.62
C ILE A 131 6.50 6.36 -14.75
N ASP A 132 7.69 6.35 -15.34
CA ASP A 132 8.94 6.62 -14.61
C ASP A 132 9.02 8.06 -14.10
N ALA A 133 8.50 9.03 -14.85
CA ALA A 133 8.37 10.41 -14.40
C ALA A 133 7.45 10.51 -13.18
N ILE A 134 6.31 9.82 -13.17
CA ILE A 134 5.39 9.82 -12.04
C ILE A 134 6.02 9.10 -10.83
N ARG A 135 6.67 7.94 -11.03
CA ARG A 135 7.43 7.23 -9.97
C ARG A 135 8.48 8.13 -9.34
N THR A 136 9.20 8.90 -10.14
CA THR A 136 10.16 9.89 -9.65
C THR A 136 9.47 10.97 -8.84
N GLN A 137 8.32 11.49 -9.29
CA GLN A 137 7.59 12.56 -8.64
C GLN A 137 7.09 12.19 -7.23
N TYR A 138 6.52 11.00 -7.02
CA TYR A 138 6.04 10.59 -5.69
C TYR A 138 7.06 9.80 -4.86
N GLY A 139 8.09 9.24 -5.49
CA GLY A 139 9.22 8.58 -4.80
C GLY A 139 10.22 9.58 -4.22
N SER A 140 10.29 10.79 -4.76
CA SER A 140 11.31 11.80 -4.42
C SER A 140 10.80 12.89 -3.47
N ASN A 141 10.06 12.53 -2.41
CA ASN A 141 9.79 13.46 -1.29
C ASN A 141 11.06 13.75 -0.47
N ARG A 142 12.11 14.25 -1.13
CA ARG A 142 13.20 15.04 -0.56
C ARG A 142 13.09 16.42 -1.21
N ALA A 143 12.74 17.42 -0.41
CA ALA A 143 12.44 18.77 -0.86
C ALA A 143 13.51 19.33 -1.84
N PRO A 144 13.11 19.98 -2.95
CA PRO A 144 14.05 20.67 -3.81
C PRO A 144 14.66 21.86 -3.05
N ALA A 145 15.99 21.92 -3.00
CA ALA A 145 16.71 23.04 -2.41
C ALA A 145 16.43 24.34 -3.19
N PRO A 146 16.36 25.50 -2.52
CA PRO A 146 16.03 26.77 -3.14
C PRO A 146 17.07 27.19 -4.19
N VAL A 147 16.57 27.74 -5.30
CA VAL A 147 17.35 28.21 -6.45
C VAL A 147 18.28 29.34 -6.01
N TYR A 148 19.58 29.07 -6.02
CA TYR A 148 20.65 30.05 -5.83
C TYR A 148 21.31 30.33 -7.19
N TYR A 149 21.42 31.61 -7.56
CA TYR A 149 22.16 32.04 -8.77
C TYR A 149 23.61 31.52 -8.71
N PRO A 150 24.15 30.93 -9.80
CA PRO A 150 25.44 30.24 -9.74
C PRO A 150 26.61 31.25 -9.65
N PRO A 151 27.49 31.13 -8.64
CA PRO A 151 28.87 31.57 -8.73
C PRO A 151 29.64 30.64 -9.70
N PRO A 152 30.84 31.04 -10.17
CA PRO A 152 31.60 30.29 -11.16
C PRO A 152 31.88 28.84 -10.70
N PRO A 153 31.94 27.88 -11.64
CA PRO A 153 32.01 26.46 -11.35
C PRO A 153 33.19 26.14 -10.44
N PHE A 154 32.90 25.62 -9.25
CA PHE A 154 33.90 24.96 -8.44
C PHE A 154 34.42 23.73 -9.19
N PRO A 155 35.73 23.45 -9.10
CA PRO A 155 36.28 22.21 -9.62
C PRO A 155 35.50 21.02 -9.04
N PRO A 156 35.26 19.96 -9.83
CA PRO A 156 34.52 18.79 -9.36
C PRO A 156 35.15 18.30 -8.04
N PRO A 157 34.33 18.02 -7.01
CA PRO A 157 34.85 17.50 -5.76
C PRO A 157 35.66 16.25 -6.06
N ALA A 158 36.84 16.15 -5.42
CA ALA A 158 37.69 14.99 -5.54
C ALA A 158 36.84 13.71 -5.29
N PRO A 159 37.00 12.66 -6.10
CA PRO A 159 36.25 11.42 -5.91
C PRO A 159 36.45 10.93 -4.48
N LYS A 160 35.35 10.65 -3.79
CA LYS A 160 35.40 10.10 -2.43
C LYS A 160 36.16 8.76 -2.45
N PRO A 161 36.91 8.45 -1.38
CA PRO A 161 37.64 7.19 -1.29
C PRO A 161 36.68 6.00 -1.32
N ALA A 162 37.18 4.85 -1.76
CA ALA A 162 36.45 3.59 -1.69
C ALA A 162 36.17 3.19 -0.23
N PRO A 163 35.13 2.38 0.04
CA PRO A 163 34.79 1.94 1.39
C PRO A 163 35.96 1.22 2.08
N SER A 164 36.07 1.39 3.39
CA SER A 164 37.06 0.71 4.21
C SER A 164 36.82 -0.81 4.28
N GLN A 165 37.83 -1.57 4.69
CA GLN A 165 37.70 -3.03 4.88
C GLN A 165 36.66 -3.41 5.94
N ASN A 166 36.29 -2.48 6.84
CA ASN A 166 35.29 -2.70 7.87
C ASN A 166 33.85 -2.46 7.39
N PHE A 167 33.66 -1.84 6.23
CA PHE A 167 32.34 -1.50 5.70
C PHE A 167 31.39 -2.70 5.55
N PRO A 168 31.80 -3.89 5.05
CA PRO A 168 30.93 -5.07 4.99
C PRO A 168 30.47 -5.55 6.37
N HIS A 169 31.34 -5.44 7.39
CA HIS A 169 30.99 -5.79 8.76
C HIS A 169 29.99 -4.80 9.36
N ALA A 170 30.18 -3.49 9.13
CA ALA A 170 29.22 -2.47 9.53
C ALA A 170 27.84 -2.71 8.89
N LYS A 171 27.80 -3.07 7.60
CA LYS A 171 26.56 -3.40 6.89
C LYS A 171 25.85 -4.62 7.49
N ASN A 172 26.61 -5.66 7.87
CA ASN A 172 26.06 -6.84 8.54
C ASN A 172 25.48 -6.47 9.93
N LYS A 173 26.11 -5.56 10.66
CA LYS A 173 25.61 -5.04 11.94
C LYS A 173 24.30 -4.26 11.80
N VAL A 174 24.18 -3.39 10.79
CA VAL A 174 22.92 -2.71 10.47
C VAL A 174 21.81 -3.69 10.06
N PHE A 175 22.17 -4.77 9.34
CA PHE A 175 21.22 -5.84 8.99
C PHE A 175 20.65 -6.52 10.24
N TRP A 176 21.50 -6.95 11.19
CA TRP A 176 21.02 -7.57 12.44
C TRP A 176 20.25 -6.62 13.33
N ALA A 177 20.66 -5.35 13.39
CA ALA A 177 19.90 -4.31 14.09
C ALA A 177 18.46 -4.19 13.56
N LYS A 178 18.26 -4.26 12.24
CA LYS A 178 16.93 -4.28 11.59
C LYS A 178 16.13 -5.53 11.92
N GLU A 179 16.75 -6.69 11.88
CA GLU A 179 16.11 -7.96 12.26
C GLU A 179 15.62 -7.92 13.72
N TYR A 180 16.47 -7.44 14.63
CA TYR A 180 16.11 -7.30 16.05
C TYR A 180 15.03 -6.24 16.28
N PHE A 181 15.07 -5.13 15.55
CA PHE A 181 14.05 -4.09 15.62
C PHE A 181 12.66 -4.62 15.23
N ASN A 182 12.59 -5.51 14.25
CA ASN A 182 11.34 -6.10 13.78
C ASN A 182 10.90 -7.36 14.54
N THR A 183 11.76 -7.91 15.42
CA THR A 183 11.47 -9.14 16.16
C THR A 183 10.94 -8.83 17.57
N PRO A 184 9.70 -9.23 17.92
CA PRO A 184 9.16 -9.03 19.27
C PRO A 184 10.07 -9.62 20.35
N GLY A 185 10.31 -8.87 21.42
CA GLY A 185 11.15 -9.30 22.55
C GLY A 185 12.66 -9.17 22.33
N ARG A 186 13.13 -8.64 21.19
CA ARG A 186 14.57 -8.44 20.90
C ARG A 186 14.99 -6.98 20.67
N ILE A 187 14.08 -6.04 20.87
CA ILE A 187 14.33 -4.61 20.60
C ILE A 187 15.53 -4.04 21.40
N GLU A 188 15.82 -4.59 22.58
CA GLU A 188 16.98 -4.21 23.40
C GLU A 188 18.33 -4.54 22.74
N GLN A 189 18.35 -5.45 21.76
CA GLN A 189 19.54 -5.85 21.02
C GLN A 189 19.82 -4.93 19.81
N THR A 190 18.86 -4.06 19.44
CA THR A 190 19.01 -3.16 18.28
C THR A 190 20.09 -2.10 18.51
N GLU A 191 20.10 -1.40 19.66
CA GLU A 191 21.07 -0.32 19.91
C GLU A 191 22.53 -0.82 19.99
N PRO A 192 22.84 -1.94 20.68
CA PRO A 192 24.20 -2.49 20.69
C PRO A 192 24.76 -2.78 19.29
N GLU A 193 23.93 -3.28 18.37
CA GLU A 193 24.35 -3.56 16.99
C GLU A 193 24.54 -2.27 16.17
N LEU A 194 23.68 -1.26 16.35
CA LEU A 194 23.85 0.06 15.73
C LEU A 194 25.13 0.77 16.22
N ALA A 195 25.43 0.69 17.51
CA ALA A 195 26.65 1.25 18.08
C ALA A 195 27.92 0.56 17.53
N GLN A 196 27.90 -0.77 17.38
CA GLN A 196 29.01 -1.51 16.76
C GLN A 196 29.16 -1.16 15.27
N ALA A 197 28.05 -1.00 14.53
CA ALA A 197 28.08 -0.57 13.14
C ALA A 197 28.74 0.80 12.98
N GLU A 198 28.39 1.76 13.84
CA GLU A 198 28.95 3.12 13.81
C GLU A 198 30.44 3.13 14.15
N GLN A 199 30.88 2.35 15.14
CA GLN A 199 32.29 2.18 15.48
C GLN A 199 33.08 1.59 14.30
N LEU A 200 32.50 0.62 13.57
CA LEU A 200 33.13 0.03 12.37
C LEU A 200 33.23 1.01 11.19
N LEU A 201 32.40 2.06 11.17
CA LEU A 201 32.44 3.13 10.17
C LEU A 201 33.36 4.29 10.57
N GLU A 202 33.97 4.29 11.75
CA GLU A 202 34.83 5.38 12.19
C GLU A 202 36.03 5.54 11.23
N GLY A 203 36.20 6.75 10.69
CA GLY A 203 37.26 7.05 9.71
C GLY A 203 36.95 6.72 8.24
N ASP A 204 35.79 6.14 7.93
CA ASP A 204 35.39 5.83 6.54
C ASP A 204 34.68 7.02 5.87
N ALA A 205 35.35 7.70 4.95
CA ALA A 205 34.83 8.86 4.23
C ALA A 205 34.17 8.52 2.87
N SER A 206 33.91 7.24 2.61
CA SER A 206 33.23 6.80 1.38
C SER A 206 31.78 7.26 1.34
N GLN A 207 31.22 7.35 0.13
CA GLN A 207 29.82 7.71 -0.06
C GLN A 207 28.88 6.65 0.54
N GLU A 208 29.29 5.39 0.48
CA GLU A 208 28.57 4.24 1.02
C GLU A 208 28.54 4.28 2.55
N ALA A 209 29.64 4.66 3.20
CA ALA A 209 29.68 4.86 4.65
C ALA A 209 28.75 5.99 5.09
N ASP A 210 28.66 7.09 4.34
CA ASP A 210 27.72 8.17 4.62
C ASP A 210 26.26 7.74 4.49
N ALA A 211 25.94 6.93 3.47
CA ALA A 211 24.60 6.36 3.31
C ALA A 211 24.25 5.42 4.48
N LEU A 212 25.19 4.58 4.91
CA LEU A 212 24.97 3.65 6.01
C LEU A 212 24.86 4.38 7.36
N ARG A 213 25.58 5.48 7.59
CA ARG A 213 25.39 6.35 8.78
C ARG A 213 24.00 7.00 8.80
N ALA A 214 23.48 7.43 7.65
CA ALA A 214 22.13 7.97 7.56
C ALA A 214 21.07 6.89 7.89
N GLU A 215 21.31 5.65 7.48
CA GLU A 215 20.46 4.50 7.81
C GLU A 215 20.50 4.15 9.32
N ILE A 216 21.69 4.18 9.93
CA ILE A 216 21.86 4.03 11.39
C ILE A 216 21.09 5.11 12.15
N ALA A 217 21.21 6.38 11.72
CA ALA A 217 20.50 7.50 12.34
C ALA A 217 18.98 7.34 12.26
N ALA A 218 18.45 6.95 11.10
CA ALA A 218 17.01 6.70 10.92
C ALA A 218 16.51 5.54 11.80
N LEU A 219 17.28 4.45 11.95
CA LEU A 219 16.92 3.35 12.84
C LEU A 219 16.95 3.75 14.31
N ARG A 220 17.91 4.59 14.74
CA ARG A 220 17.93 5.13 16.10
C ARG A 220 16.76 6.05 16.39
N ASP A 221 16.35 6.88 15.43
CA ASP A 221 15.15 7.72 15.57
C ASP A 221 13.91 6.85 15.75
N ASN A 222 13.77 5.78 14.96
CA ASN A 222 12.67 4.83 15.09
C ASN A 222 12.71 4.06 16.43
N LEU A 223 13.91 3.67 16.88
CA LEU A 223 14.09 2.98 18.16
C LEU A 223 13.73 3.90 19.34
N ALA A 224 14.11 5.18 19.27
CA ALA A 224 13.73 6.18 20.26
C ALA A 224 12.21 6.37 20.32
N ASP A 225 11.50 6.31 19.19
CA ASP A 225 10.05 6.40 19.15
C ASP A 225 9.34 5.21 19.83
N ILE A 226 9.96 4.02 19.87
CA ILE A 226 9.38 2.81 20.50
C ILE A 226 9.76 2.66 21.97
N VAL A 227 10.99 3.04 22.34
CA VAL A 227 11.53 2.83 23.70
C VAL A 227 11.15 3.98 24.66
N MET A 228 10.68 5.12 24.17
CA MET A 228 10.23 6.21 25.01
C MET A 228 8.91 5.90 25.76
N PRO A 229 8.74 6.39 27.00
CA PRO A 229 7.44 6.39 27.66
C PRO A 229 6.37 7.03 26.75
N ALA A 230 5.17 6.46 26.70
CA ALA A 230 4.10 6.87 25.78
C ALA A 230 3.85 8.39 25.74
N GLU A 231 4.04 9.08 26.87
CA GLU A 231 3.88 10.52 26.99
C GLU A 231 4.93 11.34 26.23
N GLU A 232 6.19 10.88 26.16
CA GLU A 232 7.24 11.52 25.37
C GLU A 232 7.07 11.26 23.87
N ALA A 233 6.53 10.10 23.51
CA ALA A 233 6.18 9.77 22.12
C ALA A 233 5.07 10.69 21.59
N TYR A 234 4.04 10.99 22.40
CA TYR A 234 2.99 11.95 22.03
C TYR A 234 3.52 13.37 21.88
N ILE A 235 4.49 13.79 22.70
CA ILE A 235 5.13 15.10 22.59
C ILE A 235 5.91 15.22 21.28
N ARG A 236 6.74 14.22 20.95
CA ARG A 236 7.49 14.23 19.68
C ARG A 236 6.57 14.16 18.46
N SER A 237 5.47 13.40 18.55
CA SER A 237 4.45 13.38 17.49
C SER A 237 3.85 14.77 17.29
N ALA A 238 3.39 15.42 18.36
CA ALA A 238 2.81 16.76 18.28
C ALA A 238 3.83 17.81 17.77
N GLN A 239 5.11 17.70 18.14
CA GLN A 239 6.19 18.55 17.61
C GLN A 239 6.43 18.33 16.12
N ARG A 240 6.43 17.07 15.64
CA ARG A 240 6.52 16.75 14.21
C ARG A 240 5.34 17.33 13.44
N ASP A 241 4.12 17.23 13.99
CA ASP A 241 2.92 17.76 13.34
C ASP A 241 2.96 19.30 13.25
N VAL A 242 3.38 20.00 14.33
CA VAL A 242 3.58 21.46 14.31
C VAL A 242 4.66 21.87 13.30
N GLN A 243 5.76 21.11 13.21
CA GLN A 243 6.79 21.36 12.20
C GLN A 243 6.26 21.11 10.78
N GLY A 244 5.43 20.09 10.57
CA GLY A 244 4.76 19.84 9.30
C GLY A 244 3.85 21.00 8.87
N VAL A 245 3.15 21.63 9.82
CA VAL A 245 2.36 22.85 9.57
C VAL A 245 3.27 24.03 9.19
N ARG A 246 4.42 24.22 9.84
CA ARG A 246 5.40 25.25 9.44
C ARG A 246 5.91 25.04 8.02
N ASP A 247 6.34 23.83 7.70
CA ASP A 247 6.85 23.50 6.38
C ASP A 247 5.77 23.72 5.31
N TYR A 248 4.50 23.47 5.64
CA TYR A 248 3.37 23.78 4.78
C TYR A 248 3.15 25.28 4.59
N ILE A 249 3.23 26.08 5.66
CA ILE A 249 3.15 27.55 5.60
C ILE A 249 4.26 28.12 4.70
N ASP A 250 5.50 27.63 4.86
CA ASP A 250 6.63 28.05 4.05
C ASP A 250 6.45 27.70 2.57
N ARG A 251 5.88 26.53 2.26
CA ARG A 251 5.53 26.13 0.88
C ARG A 251 4.36 26.93 0.29
N GLN A 252 3.39 27.32 1.12
CA GLN A 252 2.17 28.02 0.68
C GLN A 252 2.27 29.54 0.82
N ARG A 253 3.47 30.10 1.00
CA ARG A 253 3.69 31.52 1.32
C ARG A 253 3.00 32.48 0.35
N GLU A 254 2.90 32.10 -0.93
CA GLU A 254 2.23 32.88 -1.99
C GLU A 254 0.69 32.85 -1.92
N PHE A 255 0.12 31.88 -1.19
CA PHE A 255 -1.33 31.67 -1.06
C PHE A 255 -1.87 32.00 0.34
N LEU A 256 -1.00 32.39 1.27
CA LEU A 256 -1.38 32.68 2.65
C LEU A 256 -2.39 33.83 2.77
N ASP A 257 -2.56 34.68 1.76
CA ASP A 257 -3.59 35.73 1.77
C ASP A 257 -5.00 35.21 1.53
N ARG A 258 -5.17 33.95 1.07
CA ARG A 258 -6.49 33.36 0.84
C ARG A 258 -7.11 32.86 2.16
N ALA A 259 -8.39 33.18 2.38
CA ALA A 259 -9.09 32.89 3.61
C ALA A 259 -9.26 31.37 3.86
N ASP A 260 -9.45 30.59 2.80
CA ASP A 260 -9.57 29.13 2.83
C ASP A 260 -8.28 28.44 3.31
N THR A 261 -7.12 28.90 2.84
CA THR A 261 -5.81 28.37 3.23
C THR A 261 -5.52 28.64 4.71
N LYS A 262 -5.87 29.84 5.21
CA LYS A 262 -5.78 30.16 6.64
C LYS A 262 -6.71 29.30 7.49
N GLN A 263 -7.93 29.05 7.02
CA GLN A 263 -8.92 28.25 7.74
C GLN A 263 -8.51 26.77 7.82
N GLU A 264 -7.95 26.21 6.74
CA GLU A 264 -7.43 24.85 6.75
C GLU A 264 -6.22 24.70 7.69
N LEU A 265 -5.30 25.67 7.68
CA LEU A 265 -4.17 25.70 8.60
C LEU A 265 -4.61 25.77 10.07
N ASP A 266 -5.63 26.58 10.37
CA ASP A 266 -6.18 26.64 11.73
C ASP A 266 -6.82 25.32 12.15
N ARG A 267 -7.53 24.64 11.24
CA ARG A 267 -8.13 23.32 11.48
C ARG A 267 -7.07 22.27 11.80
N GLN A 268 -5.92 22.29 11.11
CA GLN A 268 -4.81 21.38 11.39
C GLN A 268 -4.15 21.66 12.74
N LEU A 269 -3.91 22.93 13.07
CA LEU A 269 -3.40 23.32 14.38
C LEU A 269 -4.37 22.93 15.51
N GLN A 270 -5.67 23.07 15.29
CA GLN A 270 -6.70 22.66 16.23
C GLN A 270 -6.73 21.14 16.43
N LYS A 271 -6.56 20.36 15.36
CA LYS A 271 -6.43 18.90 15.42
C LYS A 271 -5.24 18.46 16.28
N ILE A 272 -4.09 19.14 16.17
CA ILE A 272 -2.90 18.85 17.01
C ILE A 272 -3.21 19.08 18.50
N ILE A 273 -3.95 20.15 18.81
CA ILE A 273 -4.39 20.44 20.19
C ILE A 273 -5.35 19.35 20.70
N GLU A 274 -6.37 19.02 19.91
CA GLU A 274 -7.47 18.14 20.32
C GLU A 274 -7.09 16.67 20.32
N GLU A 275 -6.28 16.20 19.38
CA GLU A 275 -5.93 14.78 19.25
C GLU A 275 -4.54 14.47 19.81
N GLY A 276 -3.56 15.35 19.59
CA GLY A 276 -2.17 15.14 20.04
C GLY A 276 -1.99 15.49 21.51
N LEU A 277 -2.24 16.76 21.86
CA LEU A 277 -1.96 17.27 23.21
C LEU A 277 -2.95 16.77 24.27
N SER A 278 -4.18 16.38 23.89
CA SER A 278 -5.17 15.83 24.84
C SER A 278 -4.79 14.45 25.39
N ARG A 279 -3.95 13.70 24.67
CA ARG A 279 -3.46 12.36 25.08
C ARG A 279 -2.38 12.42 26.17
N ILE A 280 -1.75 13.58 26.37
CA ILE A 280 -0.80 13.80 27.48
C ILE A 280 -1.60 14.03 28.77
N LYS A 281 -1.74 12.97 29.58
CA LYS A 281 -2.54 12.94 30.83
C LYS A 281 -1.71 13.04 32.12
N HIS A 282 -0.42 13.32 32.03
CA HIS A 282 0.47 13.30 33.20
C HIS A 282 0.07 14.31 34.29
N PRO A 283 -0.28 13.88 35.51
CA PRO A 283 -0.97 14.70 36.52
C PRO A 283 -0.13 15.85 37.12
N ARG A 284 1.19 15.88 36.88
CA ARG A 284 2.10 16.94 37.37
C ARG A 284 2.92 17.66 36.31
N LYS A 285 2.98 17.12 35.09
CA LYS A 285 3.89 17.60 34.04
C LYS A 285 3.17 17.94 32.74
N ALA A 286 1.90 17.57 32.58
CA ALA A 286 1.14 17.84 31.36
C ALA A 286 1.23 19.32 30.94
N ASP A 287 1.10 20.25 31.88
CA ASP A 287 1.16 21.69 31.56
C ASP A 287 2.57 22.13 31.16
N GLN A 288 3.61 21.63 31.83
CA GLN A 288 5.01 21.92 31.47
C GLN A 288 5.38 21.36 30.08
N LEU A 289 4.81 20.21 29.71
CA LEU A 289 5.10 19.52 28.46
C LEU A 289 4.27 20.09 27.29
N LYS A 290 3.04 20.56 27.54
CA LYS A 290 2.17 21.20 26.52
C LYS A 290 2.56 22.64 26.23
N ALA A 291 3.08 23.37 27.22
CA ALA A 291 3.33 24.81 27.10
C ALA A 291 4.21 25.23 25.91
N PRO A 292 5.34 24.56 25.59
CA PRO A 292 6.17 24.95 24.44
C PRO A 292 5.42 24.80 23.11
N ILE A 293 4.66 23.72 22.95
CA ILE A 293 3.91 23.42 21.71
C ILE A 293 2.73 24.40 21.56
N LEU A 294 2.01 24.69 22.65
CA LEU A 294 0.93 25.68 22.64
C LEU A 294 1.45 27.10 22.33
N ALA A 295 2.61 27.47 22.86
CA ALA A 295 3.26 28.75 22.54
C ALA A 295 3.65 28.84 21.07
N GLU A 296 4.10 27.72 20.49
CA GLU A 296 4.47 27.63 19.07
C GLU A 296 3.24 27.71 18.15
N ILE A 297 2.15 27.02 18.50
CA ILE A 297 0.86 27.12 17.78
C ILE A 297 0.32 28.56 17.85
N ALA A 298 0.42 29.23 19.01
CA ALA A 298 0.01 30.62 19.16
C ALA A 298 0.85 31.56 18.28
N LEU A 299 2.16 31.33 18.19
CA LEU A 299 3.04 32.08 17.30
C LEU A 299 2.62 31.90 15.84
N ILE A 300 2.35 30.66 15.40
CA ILE A 300 1.90 30.37 14.03
C ILE A 300 0.55 31.04 13.74
N ARG A 301 -0.44 30.94 14.64
CA ARG A 301 -1.74 31.64 14.50
C ARG A 301 -1.58 33.15 14.36
N SER A 302 -0.65 33.74 15.12
CA SER A 302 -0.35 35.17 15.04
C SER A 302 0.28 35.55 13.69
N GLN A 303 1.18 34.74 13.15
CA GLN A 303 1.82 34.96 11.84
C GLN A 303 0.81 34.90 10.69
N LEU A 304 -0.21 34.05 10.82
CA LEU A 304 -1.30 33.92 9.83
C LEU A 304 -2.36 35.01 9.96
N ASN A 305 -2.29 35.85 10.99
CA ASN A 305 -3.28 36.87 11.33
C ASN A 305 -4.67 36.27 11.57
N ILE A 306 -4.72 35.06 12.15
CA ILE A 306 -5.96 34.36 12.51
C ILE A 306 -6.41 34.90 13.86
N VAL A 307 -7.44 35.74 13.85
CA VAL A 307 -8.08 36.22 15.08
C VAL A 307 -8.96 35.08 15.63
N PRO A 308 -8.83 34.68 16.91
CA PRO A 308 -9.72 33.69 17.50
C PRO A 308 -11.18 34.15 17.36
N SER A 309 -11.97 33.42 16.58
CA SER A 309 -13.37 33.76 16.32
C SER A 309 -14.20 33.63 17.59
N THR A 310 -14.51 34.75 18.24
CA THR A 310 -15.74 34.88 19.04
C THR A 310 -16.85 35.27 18.08
N TYR A 311 -17.66 34.31 17.66
CA TYR A 311 -18.82 34.52 16.79
C TYR A 311 -19.80 35.56 17.37
N PRO A 312 -20.26 36.55 16.58
CA PRO A 312 -21.56 37.17 16.76
C PRO A 312 -22.53 36.82 15.62
N GLN A 313 -23.81 36.98 15.96
CA GLN A 313 -25.01 36.52 15.28
C GLN A 313 -25.25 37.11 13.88
N THR A 314 -26.02 36.32 13.12
CA THR A 314 -26.69 36.53 11.84
C THR A 314 -27.32 37.92 11.64
N PRO A 315 -27.17 38.57 10.46
CA PRO A 315 -28.02 39.68 10.05
C PRO A 315 -29.28 39.19 9.30
N GLN A 316 -30.40 39.86 9.57
CA GLN A 316 -31.71 39.72 8.95
C GLN A 316 -31.79 40.27 7.50
N PRO A 317 -32.84 39.92 6.72
CA PRO A 317 -32.93 40.23 5.29
C PRO A 317 -33.35 41.69 5.01
N LEU A 318 -32.78 42.26 3.95
CA LEU A 318 -33.09 43.60 3.45
C LEU A 318 -34.22 43.57 2.41
N ILE A 319 -35.21 44.42 2.68
CA ILE A 319 -36.36 44.80 1.86
C ILE A 319 -35.86 45.63 0.66
N GLY A 320 -36.39 45.37 -0.54
CA GLY A 320 -36.06 46.10 -1.78
C GLY A 320 -36.73 47.48 -1.91
N PRO A 321 -36.46 48.21 -3.01
CA PRO A 321 -37.46 49.14 -3.51
C PRO A 321 -37.72 49.10 -5.02
N ALA A 322 -38.94 49.53 -5.32
CA ALA A 322 -39.58 49.75 -6.59
C ALA A 322 -38.86 50.71 -7.55
N TRP A 323 -38.99 50.44 -8.85
CA TRP A 323 -39.02 51.47 -9.87
C TRP A 323 -40.13 51.17 -10.89
N ALA A 324 -41.08 52.09 -10.97
CA ALA A 324 -42.05 52.21 -12.05
C ALA A 324 -42.10 53.70 -12.42
N GLN A 325 -41.70 54.05 -13.64
CA GLN A 325 -41.96 55.37 -14.24
C GLN A 325 -42.16 55.26 -15.76
N THR A 326 -43.44 55.32 -16.14
CA THR A 326 -44.04 56.28 -17.09
C THR A 326 -43.27 56.64 -18.37
N TRP A 327 -43.62 56.01 -19.49
CA TRP A 327 -43.81 56.57 -20.86
C TRP A 327 -44.67 55.56 -21.66
N GLY A 328 -45.65 55.86 -22.50
CA GLY A 328 -46.45 57.05 -22.80
C GLY A 328 -47.77 56.58 -23.44
N GLN A 329 -48.85 57.34 -23.23
CA GLN A 329 -50.17 57.08 -23.78
C GLN A 329 -50.33 57.60 -25.22
N SER A 330 -51.16 56.87 -25.97
CA SER A 330 -52.11 57.32 -27.01
C SER A 330 -51.61 58.11 -28.22
N LEU A 331 -51.69 57.48 -29.39
CA LEU A 331 -51.95 58.17 -30.66
C LEU A 331 -52.65 57.24 -31.66
N VAL A 332 -53.90 56.87 -31.36
CA VAL A 332 -54.85 56.39 -32.37
C VAL A 332 -56.21 56.98 -32.02
N GLN A 333 -56.54 58.12 -32.63
CA GLN A 333 -57.90 58.52 -33.06
C GLN A 333 -57.88 60.01 -33.42
N ALA A 334 -57.55 60.30 -34.68
CA ALA A 334 -58.15 61.40 -35.45
C ALA A 334 -57.54 61.38 -36.86
N GLN A 335 -58.26 60.79 -37.82
CA GLN A 335 -58.39 61.33 -39.18
C GLN A 335 -59.40 60.49 -39.96
N ALA A 336 -60.67 60.76 -39.67
CA ALA A 336 -61.71 60.62 -40.66
C ALA A 336 -61.84 61.95 -41.41
N GLN A 337 -61.89 61.86 -42.74
CA GLN A 337 -62.47 62.82 -43.66
C GLN A 337 -61.74 64.18 -43.83
N ALA A 338 -60.64 64.16 -44.57
CA ALA A 338 -60.29 65.28 -45.45
C ALA A 338 -60.39 64.80 -46.91
N VAL A 339 -61.47 65.18 -47.59
CA VAL A 339 -61.58 65.08 -49.05
C VAL A 339 -60.42 65.88 -49.65
N PRO A 340 -59.61 65.34 -50.59
CA PRO A 340 -58.55 66.11 -51.20
C PRO A 340 -59.17 67.34 -51.87
N GLN A 341 -58.83 68.53 -51.37
CA GLN A 341 -59.04 69.75 -52.15
C GLN A 341 -58.37 69.53 -53.50
N ALA A 342 -59.14 69.71 -54.57
CA ALA A 342 -58.66 69.56 -55.94
C ALA A 342 -57.33 70.31 -56.07
N SER A 343 -56.25 69.56 -56.31
CA SER A 343 -54.94 70.12 -56.60
C SER A 343 -55.13 71.24 -57.61
N PRO A 344 -54.50 72.42 -57.42
CA PRO A 344 -54.58 73.48 -58.41
C PRO A 344 -54.31 72.84 -59.77
N ARG A 345 -55.24 73.00 -60.73
CA ARG A 345 -55.04 72.54 -62.11
C ARG A 345 -53.80 73.26 -62.61
N ILE A 346 -52.65 72.59 -62.46
CA ILE A 346 -51.40 73.03 -63.04
C ILE A 346 -51.68 73.13 -64.53
N ASP A 347 -51.61 74.33 -65.08
CA ASP A 347 -51.71 74.51 -66.51
C ASP A 347 -50.47 73.86 -67.13
N LEU A 348 -50.63 72.59 -67.53
CA LEU A 348 -49.57 71.78 -68.11
C LEU A 348 -49.03 72.38 -69.42
N ASN A 349 -49.72 73.38 -70.00
CA ASN A 349 -49.29 74.10 -71.19
C ASN A 349 -48.31 75.24 -70.88
N ALA A 350 -48.20 75.67 -69.62
CA ALA A 350 -47.23 76.67 -69.15
C ALA A 350 -45.88 76.04 -68.74
N LEU A 351 -45.78 74.71 -68.78
CA LEU A 351 -44.59 73.94 -68.44
C LEU A 351 -43.74 73.67 -69.68
N SER A 352 -42.42 73.57 -69.48
CA SER A 352 -41.54 73.02 -70.52
C SER A 352 -41.96 71.58 -70.85
N PHE A 353 -41.76 71.15 -72.09
CA PHE A 353 -42.03 69.77 -72.50
C PHE A 353 -41.33 68.75 -71.59
N ASP A 354 -40.09 69.06 -71.20
CA ASP A 354 -39.28 68.23 -70.32
C ASP A 354 -39.86 68.14 -68.90
N ASP A 355 -40.36 69.23 -68.33
CA ASP A 355 -41.01 69.21 -67.00
C ASP A 355 -42.30 68.39 -67.04
N ARG A 356 -43.08 68.50 -68.12
CA ARG A 356 -44.32 67.74 -68.28
C ARG A 356 -44.06 66.24 -68.40
N ASP A 357 -43.04 65.86 -69.17
CA ASP A 357 -42.63 64.45 -69.29
C ASP A 357 -42.10 63.90 -67.97
N ARG A 358 -41.28 64.66 -67.24
CA ARG A 358 -40.79 64.31 -65.90
C ARG A 358 -41.95 64.12 -64.90
N LEU A 359 -42.92 65.03 -64.86
CA LEU A 359 -44.10 64.92 -64.00
C LEU A 359 -44.92 63.66 -64.30
N ASN A 360 -45.12 63.33 -65.58
CA ASN A 360 -45.86 62.12 -65.98
C ASN A 360 -45.10 60.82 -65.64
N ARG A 361 -43.77 60.82 -65.78
CA ARG A 361 -42.93 59.68 -65.35
C ARG A 361 -42.97 59.49 -63.83
N ALA A 362 -42.81 60.56 -63.06
CA ALA A 362 -42.90 60.51 -61.61
C ALA A 362 -44.29 60.04 -61.13
N ARG A 363 -45.38 60.53 -61.73
CA ARG A 363 -46.76 60.08 -61.42
C ARG A 363 -46.96 58.58 -61.65
N ARG A 364 -46.40 58.02 -62.72
CA ARG A 364 -46.46 56.56 -62.97
C ARG A 364 -45.72 55.78 -61.87
N GLY A 365 -44.53 56.24 -61.46
CA GLY A 365 -43.78 55.64 -60.36
C GLY A 365 -44.54 55.70 -59.02
N ILE A 366 -45.14 56.84 -58.70
CA ILE A 366 -45.95 57.05 -57.50
C ILE A 366 -47.21 56.16 -57.50
N ALA A 367 -47.93 56.07 -58.62
CA ALA A 367 -49.11 55.20 -58.74
C ALA A 367 -48.74 53.71 -58.60
N GLN A 368 -47.61 53.30 -59.17
CA GLN A 368 -47.10 51.93 -58.99
C GLN A 368 -46.69 51.66 -57.54
N ALA A 369 -46.02 52.61 -56.87
CA ALA A 369 -45.67 52.52 -55.46
C ALA A 369 -46.91 52.38 -54.57
N ARG A 370 -47.96 53.16 -54.83
CA ARG A 370 -49.26 53.04 -54.13
C ARG A 370 -49.88 51.66 -54.31
N ASN A 371 -50.00 51.17 -55.54
CA ASN A 371 -50.56 49.82 -55.80
C ASN A 371 -49.76 48.72 -55.08
N ASN A 372 -48.43 48.87 -55.02
CA ASN A 372 -47.57 47.95 -54.29
C ASN A 372 -47.83 47.99 -52.78
N ILE A 373 -47.96 49.17 -52.19
CA ILE A 373 -48.32 49.34 -50.76
C ILE A 373 -49.71 48.76 -50.46
N GLU A 374 -50.71 49.07 -51.27
CA GLU A 374 -52.10 48.61 -51.10
C GLU A 374 -52.21 47.09 -51.24
N SER A 375 -51.39 46.48 -52.10
CA SER A 375 -51.33 45.02 -52.26
C SER A 375 -50.42 44.32 -51.25
N GLY A 376 -49.80 45.07 -50.31
CA GLY A 376 -48.86 44.53 -49.32
C GLY A 376 -47.47 44.19 -49.86
N ARG A 377 -47.17 44.49 -51.14
CA ARG A 377 -45.85 44.28 -51.75
C ARG A 377 -44.94 45.46 -51.44
N THR A 378 -44.17 45.36 -50.37
CA THR A 378 -43.32 46.47 -49.89
C THR A 378 -41.92 46.50 -50.51
N GLU A 379 -41.57 45.47 -51.28
CA GLU A 379 -40.28 45.31 -51.97
C GLU A 379 -40.18 46.27 -53.17
N GLY A 380 -39.05 46.99 -53.28
CA GLY A 380 -38.80 47.93 -54.38
C GLY A 380 -39.60 49.24 -54.34
N VAL A 381 -40.51 49.43 -53.38
CA VAL A 381 -41.32 50.66 -53.25
C VAL A 381 -40.44 51.88 -52.97
N GLU A 382 -39.41 51.75 -52.15
CA GLU A 382 -38.45 52.85 -51.91
C GLU A 382 -37.65 53.23 -53.17
N ASN A 383 -37.35 52.27 -54.04
CA ASN A 383 -36.69 52.57 -55.31
C ASN A 383 -37.63 53.38 -56.22
N LEU A 384 -38.93 53.06 -56.22
CA LEU A 384 -39.94 53.85 -56.94
C LEU A 384 -40.04 55.27 -56.38
N PHE A 385 -39.96 55.45 -55.06
CA PHE A 385 -39.91 56.79 -54.43
C PHE A 385 -38.63 57.54 -54.76
N PHE A 386 -37.48 56.88 -54.70
CA PHE A 386 -36.18 57.46 -55.04
C PHE A 386 -36.14 57.92 -56.51
N ASP A 387 -36.57 57.06 -57.44
CA ASP A 387 -36.65 57.36 -58.87
C ASP A 387 -37.62 58.52 -59.13
N ALA A 388 -38.81 58.49 -58.52
CA ALA A 388 -39.77 59.58 -58.64
C ALA A 388 -39.20 60.90 -58.11
N THR A 389 -38.48 60.88 -56.97
CA THR A 389 -37.84 62.07 -56.38
C THR A 389 -36.74 62.63 -57.30
N ASN A 390 -35.89 61.77 -57.87
CA ASN A 390 -34.83 62.17 -58.80
C ASN A 390 -35.39 62.75 -60.11
N ILE A 391 -36.45 62.15 -60.65
CA ILE A 391 -37.13 62.66 -61.85
C ILE A 391 -37.71 64.05 -61.58
N LEU A 392 -38.25 64.28 -60.38
CA LEU A 392 -38.83 65.56 -59.94
C LEU A 392 -37.80 66.62 -59.55
N ALA A 393 -36.53 66.27 -59.32
CA ALA A 393 -35.51 67.18 -58.81
C ALA A 393 -35.38 68.50 -59.60
N PRO A 394 -35.32 68.52 -60.95
CA PRO A 394 -35.19 69.76 -61.72
C PRO A 394 -36.51 70.50 -61.98
N VAL A 395 -37.67 69.92 -61.62
CA VAL A 395 -38.98 70.56 -61.80
C VAL A 395 -39.15 71.67 -60.76
N SER A 396 -39.81 72.78 -61.12
CA SER A 396 -40.05 73.88 -60.19
C SER A 396 -40.92 73.45 -59.00
N ASN A 397 -40.67 74.03 -57.82
CA ASN A 397 -41.40 73.71 -56.59
C ASN A 397 -42.91 73.91 -56.72
N ALA A 398 -43.35 74.92 -57.49
CA ALA A 398 -44.77 75.19 -57.75
C ALA A 398 -45.50 73.98 -58.36
N HIS A 399 -44.79 73.12 -59.09
CA HIS A 399 -45.38 71.99 -59.80
C HIS A 399 -45.09 70.63 -59.15
N LYS A 400 -43.97 70.45 -58.44
CA LYS A 400 -43.62 69.14 -57.83
C LYS A 400 -44.10 68.94 -56.39
N ASN A 401 -44.39 70.00 -55.63
CA ASN A 401 -44.67 69.89 -54.20
C ASN A 401 -45.81 68.91 -53.85
N HIS A 402 -46.87 68.86 -54.66
CA HIS A 402 -47.98 67.92 -54.43
C HIS A 402 -47.55 66.45 -54.53
N LEU A 403 -46.69 66.12 -55.51
CA LEU A 403 -46.17 64.75 -55.69
C LEU A 403 -45.16 64.39 -54.61
N VAL A 404 -44.37 65.35 -54.14
CA VAL A 404 -43.46 65.12 -52.99
C VAL A 404 -44.26 64.85 -51.71
N ALA A 405 -45.32 65.60 -51.46
CA ALA A 405 -46.21 65.35 -50.32
C ALA A 405 -46.92 63.98 -50.43
N GLU A 406 -47.30 63.58 -51.64
CA GLU A 406 -47.86 62.25 -51.91
C GLU A 406 -46.84 61.13 -51.67
N ILE A 407 -45.57 61.31 -52.08
CA ILE A 407 -44.47 60.38 -51.75
C ILE A 407 -44.29 60.26 -50.24
N GLU A 408 -44.27 61.36 -49.48
CA GLU A 408 -44.14 61.31 -48.02
C GLU A 408 -45.33 60.62 -47.33
N GLN A 409 -46.55 60.86 -47.82
CA GLN A 409 -47.71 60.12 -47.32
C GLN A 409 -47.56 58.62 -47.60
N LEU A 410 -47.19 58.26 -48.83
CA LEU A 410 -47.00 56.87 -49.21
C LEU A 410 -45.81 56.21 -48.47
N ARG A 411 -44.78 56.96 -48.06
CA ARG A 411 -43.74 56.46 -47.15
C ARG A 411 -44.31 56.10 -45.78
N ARG A 412 -45.18 56.94 -45.20
CA ARG A 412 -45.89 56.62 -43.96
C ARG A 412 -46.79 55.40 -44.11
N ASP A 413 -47.53 55.31 -45.23
CA ASP A 413 -48.38 54.16 -45.52
C ASP A 413 -47.54 52.89 -45.73
N LEU A 414 -46.38 52.99 -46.39
CA LEU A 414 -45.42 51.90 -46.55
C LEU A 414 -44.88 51.41 -45.20
N GLU A 415 -44.48 52.31 -44.31
CA GLU A 415 -44.03 51.97 -42.96
C GLU A 415 -45.14 51.30 -42.16
N ALA A 416 -46.37 51.80 -42.24
CA ALA A 416 -47.53 51.18 -41.57
C ALA A 416 -47.80 49.77 -42.12
N THR A 417 -47.76 49.58 -43.44
CA THR A 417 -47.91 48.27 -44.09
C THR A 417 -46.77 47.32 -43.72
N ARG A 418 -45.51 47.79 -43.71
CA ARG A 418 -44.35 47.00 -43.26
C ARG A 418 -44.51 46.58 -41.80
N PHE A 419 -44.98 47.47 -40.93
CA PHE A 419 -45.23 47.19 -39.53
C PHE A 419 -46.35 46.18 -39.33
N ALA A 420 -47.47 46.31 -40.07
CA ALA A 420 -48.58 45.36 -40.04
C ALA A 420 -48.16 43.96 -40.52
N GLU A 421 -47.40 43.88 -41.62
CA GLU A 421 -46.90 42.62 -42.16
C GLU A 421 -45.88 41.98 -41.22
N SER A 422 -44.98 42.77 -40.63
CA SER A 422 -44.02 42.25 -39.64
C SER A 422 -44.74 41.75 -38.38
N THR A 423 -45.78 42.45 -37.92
CA THR A 423 -46.66 41.97 -36.85
C THR A 423 -47.27 40.62 -37.21
N ARG A 424 -47.86 40.49 -38.40
CA ARG A 424 -48.48 39.24 -38.88
C ARG A 424 -47.51 38.06 -38.92
N ILE A 425 -46.30 38.29 -39.43
CA ILE A 425 -45.25 37.26 -39.51
C ILE A 425 -44.81 36.83 -38.11
N ILE A 426 -44.57 37.79 -37.21
CA ILE A 426 -44.14 37.52 -35.84
C ILE A 426 -45.22 36.77 -35.06
N THR A 427 -46.47 37.23 -35.09
CA THR A 427 -47.57 36.53 -34.39
C THR A 427 -47.78 35.14 -34.96
N GLY A 428 -47.72 34.95 -36.28
CA GLY A 428 -47.86 33.64 -36.90
C GLY A 428 -46.72 32.66 -36.60
N ASP A 429 -45.49 33.16 -36.37
CA ASP A 429 -44.36 32.34 -35.92
C ASP A 429 -44.48 31.98 -34.43
N LEU A 430 -44.84 32.95 -33.57
CA LEU A 430 -45.07 32.72 -32.14
C LEU A 430 -46.24 31.77 -31.89
N ASP A 431 -47.35 31.92 -32.61
CA ASP A 431 -48.51 31.01 -32.51
C ASP A 431 -48.13 29.57 -32.88
N ARG A 432 -47.35 29.40 -33.96
CA ARG A 432 -46.87 28.07 -34.37
C ARG A 432 -45.95 27.45 -33.33
N LYS A 433 -45.02 28.23 -32.78
CA LYS A 433 -44.11 27.77 -31.72
C LYS A 433 -44.88 27.42 -30.45
N LEU A 434 -45.86 28.22 -30.09
CA LEU A 434 -46.70 27.97 -28.92
C LEU A 434 -47.60 26.75 -29.12
N GLN A 435 -48.16 26.55 -30.31
CA GLN A 435 -48.90 25.34 -30.67
C GLN A 435 -48.02 24.08 -30.57
N ASN A 436 -46.75 24.17 -30.98
CA ASN A 436 -45.81 23.05 -30.79
C ASN A 436 -45.60 22.75 -29.29
N ILE A 437 -45.45 23.78 -28.45
CA ILE A 437 -45.37 23.60 -26.99
C ILE A 437 -46.65 22.93 -26.47
N GLU A 438 -47.83 23.40 -26.88
CA GLU A 438 -49.13 22.84 -26.50
C GLU A 438 -49.25 21.35 -26.90
N MET A 439 -48.76 20.97 -28.08
CA MET A 439 -48.71 19.58 -28.53
C MET A 439 -47.70 18.72 -27.76
N ASP A 440 -46.60 19.33 -27.31
CA ASP A 440 -45.53 18.63 -26.60
C ASP A 440 -45.79 18.50 -25.09
N VAL A 441 -46.92 18.99 -24.55
CA VAL A 441 -47.28 18.89 -23.12
C VAL A 441 -47.25 17.44 -22.62
N GLU A 442 -47.59 16.47 -23.46
CA GLU A 442 -47.57 15.04 -23.14
C GLU A 442 -46.19 14.38 -23.27
N ALA A 443 -45.18 15.11 -23.78
CA ALA A 443 -43.84 14.62 -24.05
C ALA A 443 -42.78 15.54 -23.40
N PRO A 444 -42.47 15.35 -22.11
CA PRO A 444 -41.61 16.25 -21.32
C PRO A 444 -40.28 16.64 -21.99
N ASP A 445 -39.59 15.66 -22.58
CA ASP A 445 -38.30 15.89 -23.26
C ASP A 445 -38.43 16.84 -24.46
N ARG A 446 -39.55 16.77 -25.19
CA ARG A 446 -39.82 17.66 -26.32
C ARG A 446 -40.34 19.01 -25.86
N LEU A 447 -41.13 19.04 -24.78
CA LEU A 447 -41.67 20.27 -24.21
C LEU A 447 -40.55 21.26 -23.89
N GLN A 448 -39.48 20.81 -23.24
CA GLN A 448 -38.36 21.68 -22.89
C GLN A 448 -37.70 22.31 -24.13
N TYR A 449 -37.50 21.53 -25.19
CA TYR A 449 -36.94 22.02 -26.44
C TYR A 449 -37.86 23.07 -27.11
N SER A 450 -39.15 22.78 -27.16
CA SER A 450 -40.16 23.69 -27.73
C SER A 450 -40.27 24.99 -26.92
N VAL A 451 -40.19 24.92 -25.58
CA VAL A 451 -40.16 26.09 -24.69
C VAL A 451 -38.93 26.95 -24.93
N ILE A 452 -37.74 26.35 -25.03
CA ILE A 452 -36.50 27.09 -25.33
C ILE A 452 -36.63 27.79 -26.68
N SER A 453 -37.12 27.07 -27.70
CA SER A 453 -37.30 27.61 -29.06
C SER A 453 -38.31 28.77 -29.12
N PHE A 454 -39.35 28.73 -28.29
CA PHE A 454 -40.30 29.84 -28.14
C PHE A 454 -39.66 31.01 -27.42
N LYS A 455 -39.05 30.81 -26.25
CA LYS A 455 -38.41 31.88 -25.47
C LYS A 455 -37.34 32.61 -26.27
N GLN A 456 -36.47 31.86 -26.95
CA GLN A 456 -35.44 32.42 -27.84
C GLN A 456 -36.01 33.33 -28.92
N ARG A 457 -37.20 33.03 -29.45
CA ARG A 457 -37.88 33.89 -30.43
C ARG A 457 -38.59 35.06 -29.75
N PHE A 458 -39.28 34.79 -28.66
CA PHE A 458 -40.08 35.74 -27.90
C PHE A 458 -39.25 36.87 -27.26
N GLU A 459 -37.97 36.59 -26.99
CA GLU A 459 -37.02 37.55 -26.43
C GLU A 459 -36.30 38.41 -27.47
N GLN A 460 -36.48 38.16 -28.77
CA GLN A 460 -35.81 38.93 -29.82
C GLN A 460 -36.32 40.38 -29.89
N ASP A 461 -35.42 41.30 -30.22
CA ASP A 461 -35.70 42.75 -30.20
C ASP A 461 -36.81 43.16 -31.18
N ASP A 462 -36.92 42.48 -32.32
CA ASP A 462 -37.97 42.72 -33.30
C ASP A 462 -39.36 42.37 -32.73
N VAL A 463 -39.47 41.27 -32.00
CA VAL A 463 -40.71 40.86 -31.30
C VAL A 463 -41.10 41.89 -30.24
N ARG A 464 -40.15 42.31 -29.41
CA ARG A 464 -40.39 43.33 -28.36
C ARG A 464 -40.80 44.68 -28.92
N ARG A 465 -40.25 45.07 -30.08
CA ARG A 465 -40.57 46.35 -30.75
C ARG A 465 -41.93 46.33 -31.44
N ILE A 466 -42.31 45.17 -32.00
CA ILE A 466 -43.48 45.08 -32.89
C ILE A 466 -44.76 44.71 -32.11
N LEU A 467 -44.67 43.85 -31.11
CA LEU A 467 -45.86 43.46 -30.33
C LEU A 467 -46.32 44.57 -29.39
N THR A 468 -47.65 44.70 -29.26
CA THR A 468 -48.21 45.59 -28.24
C THR A 468 -48.00 44.99 -26.84
N PRO A 469 -47.95 45.82 -25.77
CA PRO A 469 -47.79 45.32 -24.40
C PRO A 469 -48.90 44.37 -23.93
N ASN A 470 -50.10 44.44 -24.52
CA ASN A 470 -51.19 43.51 -24.21
C ASN A 470 -50.93 42.17 -24.89
N THR A 471 -50.64 42.16 -26.19
CA THR A 471 -50.33 40.93 -26.94
C THR A 471 -49.12 40.20 -26.37
N TYR A 472 -48.09 40.93 -25.94
CA TYR A 472 -46.93 40.35 -25.27
C TYR A 472 -47.32 39.61 -23.98
N ARG A 473 -48.10 40.27 -23.10
CA ARG A 473 -48.61 39.66 -21.86
C ARG A 473 -49.54 38.47 -22.10
N ASP A 474 -50.32 38.48 -23.17
CA ASP A 474 -51.16 37.35 -23.55
C ASP A 474 -50.31 36.11 -23.91
N TYR A 475 -49.23 36.30 -24.68
CA TYR A 475 -48.26 35.22 -24.97
C TYR A 475 -47.53 34.73 -23.73
N GLU A 476 -47.11 35.63 -22.82
CA GLU A 476 -46.53 35.24 -21.52
C GLU A 476 -47.50 34.38 -20.70
N SER A 477 -48.77 34.82 -20.62
CA SER A 477 -49.80 34.12 -19.85
C SER A 477 -50.11 32.75 -20.45
N ARG A 478 -50.19 32.64 -21.79
CA ARG A 478 -50.38 31.34 -22.45
C ARG A 478 -49.19 30.42 -22.22
N LEU A 479 -47.96 30.92 -22.38
CA LEU A 479 -46.76 30.13 -22.09
C LEU A 479 -46.76 29.63 -20.64
N ALA A 480 -47.11 30.49 -19.68
CA ALA A 480 -47.21 30.12 -18.27
C ALA A 480 -48.25 29.01 -18.02
N ASN A 481 -49.43 29.10 -18.65
CA ASN A 481 -50.47 28.07 -18.54
C ASN A 481 -50.02 26.72 -19.13
N VAL A 482 -49.35 26.74 -20.29
CA VAL A 482 -48.86 25.51 -20.94
C VAL A 482 -47.73 24.88 -20.13
N LEU A 483 -46.82 25.70 -19.56
CA LEU A 483 -45.79 25.23 -18.64
C LEU A 483 -46.40 24.63 -17.37
N ALA A 484 -47.44 25.23 -16.80
CA ALA A 484 -48.15 24.69 -15.65
C ALA A 484 -48.78 23.33 -15.96
N ALA A 485 -49.41 23.18 -17.15
CA ALA A 485 -49.97 21.92 -17.61
C ALA A 485 -48.88 20.85 -17.84
N GLY A 486 -47.77 21.21 -18.49
CA GLY A 486 -46.63 20.34 -18.69
C GLY A 486 -46.01 19.87 -17.38
N ASN A 487 -45.81 20.76 -16.42
CA ASN A 487 -45.30 20.41 -15.09
C ASN A 487 -46.26 19.46 -14.33
N ALA A 488 -47.58 19.67 -14.44
CA ALA A 488 -48.57 18.77 -13.85
C ALA A 488 -48.53 17.37 -14.49
N GLN A 489 -48.31 17.28 -15.81
CA GLN A 489 -48.15 16.02 -16.52
C GLN A 489 -46.86 15.30 -16.13
N ILE A 490 -45.73 16.01 -16.11
CA ILE A 490 -44.43 15.49 -15.62
C ILE A 490 -44.61 14.93 -14.22
N LYS A 491 -45.21 15.71 -13.32
CA LYS A 491 -45.50 15.27 -11.95
C LYS A 491 -46.29 13.96 -11.91
N THR A 492 -47.37 13.88 -12.68
CA THR A 492 -48.20 12.67 -12.75
C THR A 492 -47.42 11.47 -13.27
N GLU A 493 -46.65 11.63 -14.35
CA GLU A 493 -45.83 10.57 -14.93
C GLU A 493 -44.75 10.07 -13.96
N LYS A 494 -44.04 11.00 -13.31
CA LYS A 494 -42.96 10.69 -12.36
C LYS A 494 -43.50 9.99 -11.12
N LEU A 495 -44.61 10.45 -10.56
CA LEU A 495 -45.26 9.78 -9.44
C LEU A 495 -45.78 8.38 -9.83
N ASN A 496 -46.32 8.20 -11.05
CA ASN A 496 -46.75 6.89 -11.54
C ASN A 496 -45.58 5.90 -11.71
N ARG A 497 -44.36 6.37 -11.93
CA ARG A 497 -43.15 5.53 -11.99
C ARG A 497 -42.52 5.29 -10.63
N ALA A 498 -42.48 6.32 -9.77
CA ALA A 498 -41.90 6.26 -8.44
C ALA A 498 -42.72 5.38 -7.48
N ASN A 499 -44.05 5.56 -7.45
CA ASN A 499 -44.91 4.90 -6.46
C ASN A 499 -44.87 3.36 -6.52
N PRO A 500 -44.90 2.69 -7.69
CA PRO A 500 -44.76 1.23 -7.75
C PRO A 500 -43.39 0.71 -7.30
N ALA A 501 -42.31 1.48 -7.51
CA ALA A 501 -40.99 1.12 -7.00
C ALA A 501 -40.91 1.29 -5.48
N LEU A 502 -41.46 2.39 -4.94
CA LEU A 502 -41.54 2.64 -3.51
C LEU A 502 -42.38 1.56 -2.80
N GLN A 503 -43.54 1.20 -3.34
CA GLN A 503 -44.38 0.15 -2.76
C GLN A 503 -43.66 -1.19 -2.72
N ARG A 504 -42.99 -1.60 -3.81
CA ARG A 504 -42.20 -2.86 -3.83
C ARG A 504 -41.07 -2.85 -2.81
N LEU A 505 -40.41 -1.72 -2.65
CA LEU A 505 -39.36 -1.53 -1.66
C LEU A 505 -39.92 -1.67 -0.22
N GLN A 506 -41.05 -1.01 0.07
CA GLN A 506 -41.74 -1.11 1.36
C GLN A 506 -42.26 -2.54 1.64
N ASP A 507 -42.82 -3.22 0.63
CA ASP A 507 -43.31 -4.59 0.75
C ASP A 507 -42.16 -5.56 1.08
N LYS A 508 -41.00 -5.41 0.43
CA LYS A 508 -39.81 -6.23 0.73
C LYS A 508 -39.23 -5.96 2.12
N LEU A 509 -39.39 -4.75 2.65
CA LEU A 509 -38.94 -4.35 3.98
C LEU A 509 -40.03 -4.47 5.05
N SER A 510 -41.19 -5.06 4.71
CA SER A 510 -42.26 -5.37 5.67
C SER A 510 -41.84 -6.46 6.68
N THR A 511 -40.90 -7.31 6.29
CA THR A 511 -40.19 -8.28 7.14
C THR A 511 -38.68 -8.12 6.93
N ASN A 512 -37.85 -8.68 7.82
CA ASN A 512 -36.40 -8.65 7.64
C ASN A 512 -36.01 -9.58 6.46
N PRO A 513 -35.58 -9.02 5.30
CA PRO A 513 -35.36 -9.81 4.10
C PRO A 513 -34.01 -10.52 4.12
N PHE A 514 -33.15 -10.27 5.12
CA PHE A 514 -31.84 -10.89 5.28
C PHE A 514 -31.85 -12.12 6.19
N THR A 515 -32.98 -12.40 6.84
CA THR A 515 -33.12 -13.52 7.77
C THR A 515 -32.72 -14.84 7.10
N SER A 516 -31.77 -15.56 7.71
CA SER A 516 -31.28 -16.87 7.24
C SER A 516 -30.65 -16.89 5.84
N LEU A 517 -30.33 -15.74 5.26
CA LEU A 517 -29.65 -15.69 3.97
C LEU A 517 -28.15 -15.88 4.11
N GLN A 518 -27.59 -16.64 3.18
CA GLN A 518 -26.14 -16.73 2.99
C GLN A 518 -25.60 -15.39 2.45
N GLN A 519 -24.30 -15.11 2.67
CA GLN A 519 -23.67 -13.84 2.29
C GLN A 519 -23.92 -13.42 0.84
N TYR A 520 -23.84 -14.35 -0.11
CA TYR A 520 -24.11 -14.05 -1.51
C TYR A 520 -25.56 -13.62 -1.76
N GLU A 521 -26.53 -14.29 -1.12
CA GLU A 521 -27.95 -13.99 -1.28
C GLU A 521 -28.32 -12.68 -0.57
N ALA A 522 -27.74 -12.41 0.60
CA ALA A 522 -27.89 -11.15 1.32
C ALA A 522 -27.39 -9.96 0.50
N ASN A 523 -26.19 -10.07 -0.11
CA ASN A 523 -25.65 -9.02 -0.98
C ASN A 523 -26.52 -8.77 -2.22
N ARG A 524 -27.10 -9.83 -2.79
CA ARG A 524 -28.04 -9.70 -3.91
C ARG A 524 -29.31 -8.95 -3.48
N VAL A 525 -29.86 -9.26 -2.31
CA VAL A 525 -31.03 -8.58 -1.75
C VAL A 525 -30.71 -7.11 -1.43
N ASP A 526 -29.55 -6.82 -0.82
CA ASP A 526 -29.07 -5.45 -0.58
C ASP A 526 -29.01 -4.64 -1.89
N SER A 527 -28.39 -5.21 -2.92
CA SER A 527 -28.29 -4.58 -4.25
C SER A 527 -29.67 -4.34 -4.88
N GLU A 528 -30.59 -5.29 -4.73
CA GLU A 528 -31.97 -5.16 -5.23
C GLU A 528 -32.70 -4.01 -4.54
N LEU A 529 -32.61 -3.91 -3.21
CA LEU A 529 -33.25 -2.87 -2.41
C LEU A 529 -32.68 -1.48 -2.75
N ARG A 530 -31.35 -1.36 -2.88
CA ARG A 530 -30.68 -0.12 -3.33
C ARG A 530 -31.10 0.29 -4.73
N SER A 531 -31.24 -0.67 -5.65
CA SER A 531 -31.70 -0.42 -7.02
C SER A 531 -33.14 0.11 -7.03
N MET A 532 -34.04 -0.46 -6.23
CA MET A 532 -35.41 0.06 -6.09
C MET A 532 -35.44 1.48 -5.51
N LYS A 533 -34.65 1.75 -4.46
CA LYS A 533 -34.51 3.09 -3.90
C LYS A 533 -34.03 4.09 -4.95
N TRP A 534 -32.95 3.75 -5.68
CA TRP A 534 -32.40 4.61 -6.72
C TRP A 534 -33.43 4.91 -7.83
N GLN A 535 -34.26 3.94 -8.20
CA GLN A 535 -35.36 4.17 -9.15
C GLN A 535 -36.36 5.20 -8.63
N VAL A 536 -36.74 5.14 -7.34
CA VAL A 536 -37.63 6.13 -6.72
C VAL A 536 -36.98 7.51 -6.71
N GLU A 537 -35.74 7.61 -6.22
CA GLU A 537 -34.98 8.87 -6.14
C GLU A 537 -34.81 9.52 -7.51
N LYS A 538 -34.45 8.72 -8.53
CA LYS A 538 -34.28 9.21 -9.90
C LYS A 538 -35.54 9.91 -10.41
N GLU A 539 -36.70 9.29 -10.27
CA GLU A 539 -37.95 9.85 -10.81
C GLU A 539 -38.44 11.07 -9.99
N ILE A 540 -38.28 11.08 -8.67
CA ILE A 540 -38.71 12.23 -7.85
C ILE A 540 -37.74 13.42 -7.90
N ASN A 541 -36.46 13.20 -8.21
CA ASN A 541 -35.46 14.27 -8.38
C ASN A 541 -35.77 15.17 -9.59
N GLU A 542 -36.59 14.70 -10.51
CA GLU A 542 -37.07 15.50 -11.64
C GLU A 542 -38.25 16.43 -11.27
N LEU A 543 -38.78 16.32 -10.04
CA LEU A 543 -39.77 17.25 -9.49
C LEU A 543 -39.09 18.44 -8.78
N PRO A 544 -39.75 19.61 -8.71
CA PRO A 544 -39.26 20.74 -7.92
C PRO A 544 -38.91 20.35 -6.47
N GLU A 545 -37.85 20.95 -5.91
CA GLU A 545 -37.37 20.64 -4.56
C GLU A 545 -38.41 20.91 -3.47
N ASP A 546 -39.27 21.90 -3.69
CA ASP A 546 -40.35 22.30 -2.79
C ASP A 546 -41.69 21.58 -3.07
N ASP A 547 -41.73 20.62 -4.01
CA ASP A 547 -42.94 19.87 -4.30
C ASP A 547 -43.35 18.99 -3.09
N PRO A 548 -44.60 19.12 -2.58
CA PRO A 548 -45.01 18.42 -1.37
C PRO A 548 -45.02 16.89 -1.52
N ASP A 549 -45.23 16.35 -2.73
CA ASP A 549 -45.18 14.91 -2.97
C ASP A 549 -43.75 14.39 -3.01
N ARG A 550 -42.80 15.19 -3.53
CA ARG A 550 -41.36 14.88 -3.43
C ARG A 550 -40.91 14.81 -1.98
N LEU A 551 -41.24 15.83 -1.17
CA LEU A 551 -40.91 15.86 0.26
C LEU A 551 -41.51 14.67 1.01
N ARG A 552 -42.77 14.35 0.75
CA ARG A 552 -43.44 13.18 1.33
C ARG A 552 -42.76 11.86 0.96
N ILE A 553 -42.37 11.66 -0.32
CA ILE A 553 -41.68 10.44 -0.74
C ILE A 553 -40.30 10.32 -0.10
N TYR A 554 -39.56 11.42 0.07
CA TYR A 554 -38.28 11.37 0.78
C TYR A 554 -38.42 10.96 2.24
N GLU A 555 -39.46 11.44 2.94
CA GLU A 555 -39.74 11.00 4.31
C GLU A 555 -39.97 9.48 4.36
N LEU A 556 -40.75 8.94 3.41
CA LEU A 556 -40.95 7.48 3.30
C LEU A 556 -39.67 6.71 2.95
N LEU A 557 -38.81 7.26 2.09
CA LEU A 557 -37.51 6.67 1.76
C LEU A 557 -36.57 6.67 2.96
N LYS A 558 -36.60 7.73 3.79
CA LYS A 558 -35.83 7.79 5.03
C LYS A 558 -36.26 6.71 6.03
N ASP A 559 -37.56 6.55 6.27
CA ASP A 559 -38.08 5.47 7.12
C ASP A 559 -37.67 4.07 6.61
N THR A 560 -37.60 3.94 5.28
CA THR A 560 -37.20 2.71 4.61
C THR A 560 -35.70 2.45 4.75
N ASP A 561 -34.86 3.49 4.66
CA ASP A 561 -33.42 3.42 4.92
C ASP A 561 -33.12 3.03 6.37
N ASP A 562 -33.84 3.61 7.32
CA ASP A 562 -33.68 3.30 8.74
C ASP A 562 -33.99 1.81 9.02
N LYS A 563 -35.07 1.28 8.41
CA LYS A 563 -35.39 -0.16 8.49
C LYS A 563 -34.34 -1.04 7.81
N PHE A 564 -33.91 -0.65 6.61
CA PHE A 564 -32.89 -1.37 5.86
C PHE A 564 -31.57 -1.45 6.61
N ALA A 565 -31.12 -0.32 7.19
CA ALA A 565 -29.94 -0.26 8.03
C ALA A 565 -30.08 -1.13 9.28
N ALA A 566 -31.23 -1.07 9.97
CA ALA A 566 -31.49 -1.92 11.13
C ALA A 566 -31.39 -3.43 10.79
N TYR A 567 -32.03 -3.87 9.71
CA TYR A 567 -31.99 -5.28 9.28
C TYR A 567 -30.60 -5.71 8.76
N SER A 568 -29.90 -4.84 8.03
CA SER A 568 -28.54 -5.10 7.55
C SER A 568 -27.56 -5.26 8.72
N ASN A 569 -27.67 -4.39 9.74
CA ASN A 569 -26.86 -4.48 10.96
C ASN A 569 -27.16 -5.76 11.76
N GLU A 570 -28.42 -6.16 11.88
CA GLU A 570 -28.81 -7.41 12.54
C GLU A 570 -28.24 -8.64 11.82
N TRP A 571 -28.30 -8.66 10.49
CA TRP A 571 -27.72 -9.73 9.68
C TRP A 571 -26.18 -9.78 9.78
N ALA A 572 -25.51 -8.64 9.65
CA ALA A 572 -24.06 -8.54 9.79
C ALA A 572 -23.61 -9.04 11.18
N LYS A 573 -24.33 -8.66 12.23
CA LYS A 573 -24.10 -9.12 13.60
C LYS A 573 -24.26 -10.65 13.74
N THR A 574 -25.30 -11.22 13.13
CA THR A 574 -25.49 -12.67 13.11
C THR A 574 -24.36 -13.39 12.37
N GLY A 575 -23.89 -12.83 11.25
CA GLY A 575 -22.73 -13.34 10.51
C GLY A 575 -21.44 -13.35 11.35
N ILE A 576 -21.20 -12.28 12.12
CA ILE A 576 -20.09 -12.21 13.08
C ILE A 576 -20.24 -13.31 14.15
N HIS A 577 -21.42 -13.47 14.73
CA HIS A 577 -21.67 -14.50 15.74
C HIS A 577 -21.40 -15.91 15.20
N ASP A 578 -21.84 -16.21 13.99
CA ASP A 578 -21.62 -17.51 13.36
C ASP A 578 -20.15 -17.74 12.99
N ALA A 579 -19.43 -16.69 12.56
CA ALA A 579 -17.99 -16.77 12.31
C ALA A 579 -17.22 -17.10 13.59
N VAL A 580 -17.46 -16.35 14.67
CA VAL A 580 -16.82 -16.55 15.99
C VAL A 580 -17.08 -17.96 16.52
N LYS A 581 -18.33 -18.43 16.48
CA LYS A 581 -18.68 -19.80 16.89
C LYS A 581 -17.98 -20.85 16.04
N ARG A 582 -17.89 -20.64 14.72
CA ARG A 582 -17.27 -21.59 13.80
C ARG A 582 -15.76 -21.67 14.00
N GLU A 583 -15.09 -20.52 14.14
CA GLU A 583 -13.66 -20.43 14.43
C GLU A 583 -13.34 -21.18 15.74
N TRP A 584 -14.10 -20.91 16.81
CA TRP A 584 -13.92 -21.63 18.07
C TRP A 584 -14.25 -23.13 17.95
N GLN A 585 -15.30 -23.51 17.22
CA GLN A 585 -15.65 -24.91 17.01
C GLN A 585 -14.51 -25.68 16.31
N MET A 586 -13.83 -25.08 15.34
CA MET A 586 -12.64 -25.68 14.73
C MET A 586 -11.55 -25.95 15.77
N VAL A 587 -11.29 -24.99 16.67
CA VAL A 587 -10.35 -25.20 17.79
C VAL A 587 -10.81 -26.35 18.68
N ARG A 588 -12.09 -26.39 19.07
CA ARG A 588 -12.65 -27.49 19.88
C ARG A 588 -12.45 -28.86 19.25
N ASP A 589 -12.69 -28.97 17.95
CA ASP A 589 -12.56 -30.22 17.20
C ASP A 589 -11.10 -30.66 17.14
N GLU A 590 -10.15 -29.74 16.93
CA GLU A 590 -8.72 -30.05 16.90
C GLU A 590 -8.19 -30.56 18.25
N VAL A 591 -8.69 -30.01 19.36
CA VAL A 591 -8.23 -30.34 20.71
C VAL A 591 -9.02 -31.50 21.33
N GLN A 592 -10.02 -32.05 20.62
CA GLN A 592 -10.86 -33.13 21.11
C GLN A 592 -10.04 -34.28 21.71
N GLY A 593 -10.43 -34.74 22.89
CA GLY A 593 -9.74 -35.80 23.64
C GLY A 593 -8.78 -35.31 24.72
N TRP A 594 -8.46 -34.01 24.78
CA TRP A 594 -7.53 -33.47 25.77
C TRP A 594 -7.99 -33.69 27.23
N GLU A 595 -9.30 -33.66 27.48
CA GLU A 595 -9.87 -33.88 28.82
C GLU A 595 -9.65 -35.32 29.32
N GLN A 596 -9.66 -36.29 28.41
CA GLN A 596 -9.51 -37.72 28.73
C GLN A 596 -8.05 -38.18 28.77
N GLU A 597 -7.13 -37.38 28.20
CA GLU A 597 -5.71 -37.69 28.18
C GLU A 597 -5.14 -37.73 29.62
N LEU A 598 -4.47 -38.80 30.01
CA LEU A 598 -3.85 -38.91 31.34
C LEU A 598 -2.34 -38.97 31.18
N HIS A 599 -1.59 -38.32 32.07
CA HIS A 599 -0.16 -38.55 32.16
C HIS A 599 0.07 -40.00 32.57
N SER A 600 0.77 -40.77 31.74
CA SER A 600 1.24 -42.09 32.13
C SER A 600 2.43 -41.91 33.06
N PRO A 601 2.39 -42.40 34.32
CA PRO A 601 3.54 -42.39 35.20
C PRO A 601 4.55 -43.40 34.66
N ASN A 602 5.32 -43.00 33.64
CA ASN A 602 6.40 -43.82 33.12
C ASN A 602 7.48 -43.92 34.20
N THR A 603 7.89 -45.14 34.53
CA THR A 603 8.94 -45.45 35.51
C THR A 603 10.31 -44.92 35.10
N GLN A 604 10.52 -44.62 33.82
CA GLN A 604 11.71 -43.94 33.29
C GLN A 604 11.48 -42.43 33.18
N VAL A 605 11.20 -41.80 34.33
CA VAL A 605 10.71 -40.41 34.50
C VAL A 605 11.49 -39.36 33.70
N LEU A 606 12.78 -39.57 33.45
CA LEU A 606 13.64 -38.62 32.76
C LEU A 606 14.08 -39.06 31.36
N GLU A 607 13.74 -40.27 30.92
CA GLU A 607 14.09 -40.71 29.57
C GLU A 607 13.30 -39.93 28.51
N ASP A 608 12.00 -39.72 28.77
CA ASP A 608 11.14 -38.79 28.05
C ASP A 608 10.88 -37.54 28.92
N PRO A 609 11.62 -36.43 28.70
CA PRO A 609 11.52 -35.21 29.52
C PRO A 609 10.25 -34.39 29.20
N GLU A 610 9.19 -35.03 28.73
CA GLU A 610 7.94 -34.37 28.39
C GLU A 610 6.76 -35.16 28.95
N PRO A 611 5.80 -34.52 29.62
CA PRO A 611 4.53 -35.17 29.88
C PRO A 611 3.93 -35.65 28.56
N SER A 612 3.60 -36.93 28.50
CA SER A 612 2.95 -37.61 27.37
C SER A 612 1.49 -37.19 27.20
N MET A 613 1.26 -35.88 27.09
CA MET A 613 -0.04 -35.22 27.06
C MET A 613 -0.15 -34.23 25.89
N SER A 614 0.08 -34.76 24.68
CA SER A 614 0.12 -34.00 23.43
C SER A 614 -1.18 -33.24 23.12
N ARG A 615 -2.35 -33.80 23.41
CA ARG A 615 -3.65 -33.14 23.16
C ARG A 615 -3.88 -32.00 24.14
N THR A 616 -3.49 -32.17 25.39
CA THR A 616 -3.53 -31.15 26.44
C THR A 616 -2.60 -29.99 26.09
N ARG A 617 -1.39 -30.27 25.59
CA ARG A 617 -0.47 -29.25 25.07
C ARG A 617 -1.07 -28.49 23.89
N LEU A 618 -1.67 -29.22 22.94
CA LEU A 618 -2.34 -28.60 21.79
C LEU A 618 -3.52 -27.71 22.24
N ALA A 619 -4.27 -28.13 23.27
CA ALA A 619 -5.36 -27.34 23.85
C ALA A 619 -4.89 -25.99 24.40
N ILE A 620 -3.79 -25.97 25.16
CA ILE A 620 -3.17 -24.74 25.65
C ILE A 620 -2.79 -23.84 24.47
N HIS A 621 -2.06 -24.39 23.50
CA HIS A 621 -1.57 -23.62 22.36
C HIS A 621 -2.73 -23.03 21.52
N ARG A 622 -3.74 -23.83 21.18
CA ARG A 622 -4.86 -23.38 20.34
C ARG A 622 -5.79 -22.41 21.06
N ALA A 623 -6.10 -22.64 22.34
CA ALA A 623 -6.92 -21.72 23.12
C ALA A 623 -6.19 -20.38 23.33
N TYR A 624 -4.89 -20.41 23.66
CA TYR A 624 -4.08 -19.20 23.77
C TYR A 624 -3.98 -18.46 22.44
N TYR A 625 -3.76 -19.19 21.33
CA TYR A 625 -3.70 -18.59 20.00
C TYR A 625 -5.00 -17.87 19.65
N TYR A 626 -6.15 -18.54 19.84
CA TYR A 626 -7.47 -17.93 19.61
C TYR A 626 -7.68 -16.67 20.46
N LEU A 627 -7.34 -16.72 21.74
CA LEU A 627 -7.55 -15.63 22.69
C LEU A 627 -6.58 -14.45 22.53
N HIS A 628 -5.38 -14.64 21.98
CA HIS A 628 -4.33 -13.62 22.06
C HIS A 628 -3.49 -13.42 20.80
N LYS A 629 -3.57 -14.31 19.80
CA LYS A 629 -2.73 -14.26 18.59
C LYS A 629 -3.54 -14.23 17.29
N ASP A 630 -4.75 -14.78 17.28
CA ASP A 630 -5.63 -14.71 16.13
C ASP A 630 -6.13 -13.28 15.93
N THR A 631 -5.60 -12.60 14.91
CA THR A 631 -5.91 -11.21 14.61
C THR A 631 -7.36 -11.03 14.14
N SER A 632 -7.99 -12.07 13.58
CA SER A 632 -9.41 -12.06 13.19
C SER A 632 -10.29 -12.05 14.43
N ALA A 633 -10.05 -12.97 15.37
CA ALA A 633 -10.79 -13.06 16.62
C ALA A 633 -10.57 -11.83 17.52
N GLN A 634 -9.33 -11.32 17.59
CA GLN A 634 -9.02 -10.08 18.32
C GLN A 634 -9.76 -8.88 17.73
N ARG A 635 -9.67 -8.65 16.41
CA ARG A 635 -10.39 -7.55 15.75
C ARG A 635 -11.90 -7.63 16.00
N THR A 636 -12.46 -8.83 15.89
CA THR A 636 -13.90 -9.06 16.10
C THR A 636 -14.33 -8.67 17.52
N ARG A 637 -13.51 -8.96 18.54
CA ARG A 637 -13.76 -8.52 19.93
C ARG A 637 -13.63 -7.02 20.11
N ASP A 638 -12.59 -6.42 19.55
CA ASP A 638 -12.34 -4.99 19.65
C ASP A 638 -13.43 -4.14 18.99
N GLU A 639 -13.99 -4.63 17.87
CA GLU A 639 -15.08 -3.99 17.13
C GLU A 639 -16.46 -4.23 17.78
N ASN A 640 -16.60 -5.24 18.65
CA ASN A 640 -17.87 -5.62 19.29
C ASN A 640 -17.74 -5.74 20.83
N PRO A 641 -17.28 -4.67 21.53
CA PRO A 641 -17.06 -4.73 22.96
C PRO A 641 -18.38 -4.97 23.70
N GLY A 642 -18.39 -5.95 24.61
CA GLY A 642 -19.55 -6.28 25.43
C GLY A 642 -20.61 -7.15 24.74
N ASP A 643 -20.37 -7.65 23.54
CA ASP A 643 -21.29 -8.62 22.91
C ASP A 643 -21.30 -9.95 23.68
N SER A 644 -22.49 -10.34 24.15
CA SER A 644 -22.65 -11.51 25.03
C SER A 644 -22.34 -12.85 24.36
N VAL A 645 -22.48 -12.96 23.04
CA VAL A 645 -22.21 -14.21 22.30
C VAL A 645 -20.70 -14.38 22.17
N ILE A 646 -19.99 -13.33 21.76
CA ILE A 646 -18.54 -13.33 21.66
C ILE A 646 -17.92 -13.58 23.05
N ALA A 647 -18.37 -12.85 24.07
CA ALA A 647 -17.92 -13.04 25.44
C ALA A 647 -18.25 -14.42 26.04
N ALA A 648 -19.24 -15.15 25.50
CA ALA A 648 -19.51 -16.52 25.92
C ALA A 648 -18.50 -17.50 25.32
N VAL A 649 -18.12 -17.31 24.06
CA VAL A 649 -17.09 -18.12 23.38
C VAL A 649 -15.72 -17.87 24.01
N ASP A 650 -15.37 -16.62 24.29
CA ASP A 650 -14.10 -16.27 24.96
C ASP A 650 -13.98 -16.93 26.33
N ARG A 651 -15.04 -16.88 27.15
CA ARG A 651 -15.06 -17.55 28.47
C ARG A 651 -14.88 -19.06 28.36
N GLU A 652 -15.42 -19.67 27.31
CA GLU A 652 -15.21 -21.11 27.06
C GLU A 652 -13.74 -21.38 26.69
N ALA A 653 -13.13 -20.54 25.85
CA ALA A 653 -11.73 -20.64 25.49
C ALA A 653 -10.79 -20.42 26.69
N GLU A 654 -11.08 -19.44 27.54
CA GLU A 654 -10.36 -19.20 28.80
C GLU A 654 -10.46 -20.41 29.72
N HIS A 655 -11.64 -21.02 29.84
CA HIS A 655 -11.83 -22.24 30.62
C HIS A 655 -10.99 -23.40 30.09
N VAL A 656 -10.93 -23.62 28.77
CA VAL A 656 -10.08 -24.66 28.16
C VAL A 656 -8.60 -24.38 28.45
N LEU A 657 -8.14 -23.15 28.25
CA LEU A 657 -6.75 -22.76 28.51
C LEU A 657 -6.34 -22.99 29.98
N GLU A 658 -7.19 -22.56 30.91
CA GLU A 658 -6.97 -22.70 32.35
C GLU A 658 -6.94 -24.17 32.80
N ALA A 659 -7.93 -24.95 32.35
CA ALA A 659 -8.06 -26.35 32.75
C ALA A 659 -6.96 -27.21 32.13
N ALA A 660 -6.61 -27.00 30.86
CA ALA A 660 -5.49 -27.70 30.21
C ALA A 660 -4.14 -27.31 30.84
N GLY A 661 -3.94 -26.02 31.13
CA GLY A 661 -2.74 -25.52 31.80
C GLY A 661 -2.54 -26.10 33.21
N THR A 662 -3.61 -26.15 34.01
CA THR A 662 -3.60 -26.78 35.34
C THR A 662 -3.27 -28.28 35.26
N LYS A 663 -3.88 -28.98 34.29
CA LYS A 663 -3.67 -30.41 34.09
C LYS A 663 -2.23 -30.73 33.68
N LEU A 664 -1.69 -29.99 32.72
CA LEU A 664 -0.34 -30.24 32.22
C LEU A 664 0.74 -29.82 33.23
N SER A 665 0.55 -28.70 33.95
CA SER A 665 1.49 -28.28 35.00
C SER A 665 1.55 -29.30 36.13
N SER A 666 0.40 -29.89 36.51
CA SER A 666 0.35 -31.01 37.47
C SER A 666 1.17 -32.22 37.00
N ALA A 667 1.16 -32.55 35.70
CA ALA A 667 1.98 -33.63 35.16
C ALA A 667 3.48 -33.29 35.19
N TYR A 668 3.87 -32.04 34.90
CA TYR A 668 5.25 -31.60 35.10
C TYR A 668 5.69 -31.73 36.56
N TYR A 669 4.86 -31.34 37.53
CA TYR A 669 5.19 -31.49 38.95
C TYR A 669 5.38 -32.95 39.36
N GLN A 670 4.61 -33.89 38.80
CA GLN A 670 4.82 -35.33 39.05
C GLN A 670 6.16 -35.83 38.50
N ILE A 671 6.58 -35.35 37.32
CA ILE A 671 7.91 -35.66 36.76
C ILE A 671 9.01 -35.09 37.66
N ILE A 672 8.86 -33.84 38.10
CA ILE A 672 9.83 -33.16 38.99
C ILE A 672 9.93 -33.90 40.32
N GLU A 673 8.81 -34.22 40.96
CA GLU A 673 8.77 -34.95 42.23
C GLU A 673 9.47 -36.31 42.12
N ALA A 674 9.24 -37.04 41.02
CA ALA A 674 9.89 -38.32 40.82
C ALA A 674 11.38 -38.18 40.45
N ALA A 675 11.77 -37.13 39.73
CA ALA A 675 13.16 -36.79 39.45
C ALA A 675 13.91 -36.34 40.72
N GLU A 676 13.23 -35.69 41.66
CA GLU A 676 13.79 -35.30 42.95
C GLU A 676 14.22 -36.50 43.80
N GLN A 677 13.59 -37.67 43.61
CA GLN A 677 13.93 -38.93 44.29
C GLN A 677 15.09 -39.69 43.64
N ILE A 678 15.55 -39.27 42.45
CA ILE A 678 16.68 -39.89 41.76
C ILE A 678 17.98 -39.35 42.36
N GLU A 679 18.87 -40.25 42.78
CA GLU A 679 20.23 -39.88 43.19
C GLU A 679 20.95 -39.19 42.01
N THR A 680 21.66 -38.08 42.28
CA THR A 680 22.33 -37.30 41.24
C THR A 680 23.19 -38.20 40.35
N PRO A 681 22.97 -38.21 39.03
CA PRO A 681 23.56 -39.21 38.13
C PRO A 681 25.02 -38.89 37.79
N VAL A 682 25.94 -39.06 38.75
CA VAL A 682 27.37 -38.67 38.63
C VAL A 682 28.09 -39.23 37.41
N GLY A 683 27.66 -40.39 36.89
CA GLY A 683 28.29 -41.06 35.75
C GLY A 683 27.54 -40.94 34.42
N ASP A 684 26.34 -40.36 34.40
CA ASP A 684 25.48 -40.32 33.21
C ASP A 684 25.18 -38.87 32.83
N ARG A 685 26.05 -38.32 31.97
CA ARG A 685 25.92 -36.95 31.46
C ARG A 685 24.57 -36.71 30.75
N TRP A 686 24.03 -37.73 30.09
CA TRP A 686 22.77 -37.57 29.37
C TRP A 686 21.61 -37.36 30.34
N LEU A 687 21.59 -38.09 31.45
CA LEU A 687 20.62 -37.85 32.53
C LEU A 687 20.85 -36.50 33.22
N GLN A 688 22.11 -36.08 33.42
CA GLN A 688 22.44 -34.78 34.03
C GLN A 688 21.83 -33.59 33.26
N ASP A 689 21.77 -33.68 31.93
CA ASP A 689 21.26 -32.59 31.08
C ASP A 689 19.72 -32.54 31.00
N LYS A 690 18.99 -33.53 31.54
CA LYS A 690 17.52 -33.65 31.45
C LYS A 690 16.72 -32.49 32.06
N PRO A 691 17.07 -31.94 33.24
CA PRO A 691 16.42 -30.75 33.76
C PRO A 691 16.47 -29.56 32.78
N GLY A 692 17.58 -29.38 32.06
CA GLY A 692 17.71 -28.34 31.02
C GLY A 692 16.71 -28.51 29.87
N TYR A 693 16.52 -29.75 29.41
CA TYR A 693 15.49 -30.06 28.40
C TYR A 693 14.07 -29.80 28.93
N LEU A 694 13.78 -30.20 30.17
CA LEU A 694 12.50 -29.96 30.85
C LEU A 694 12.19 -28.45 30.93
N ILE A 695 13.17 -27.61 31.26
CA ILE A 695 13.02 -26.14 31.27
C ILE A 695 12.57 -25.63 29.90
N THR A 696 13.29 -26.02 28.84
CA THR A 696 13.01 -25.56 27.47
C THR A 696 11.61 -25.98 27.02
N ASN A 697 11.23 -27.22 27.34
CA ASN A 697 9.92 -27.78 27.01
C ASN A 697 8.78 -27.09 27.77
N ALA A 698 8.96 -26.83 29.07
CA ALA A 698 8.00 -26.10 29.89
C ALA A 698 7.83 -24.66 29.42
N GLN A 699 8.93 -23.96 29.11
CA GLN A 699 8.90 -22.59 28.57
C GLN A 699 8.12 -22.49 27.27
N THR A 700 8.39 -23.41 26.34
CA THR A 700 7.70 -23.46 25.03
C THR A 700 6.23 -23.81 25.19
N THR A 701 5.91 -24.75 26.09
CA THR A 701 4.55 -25.26 26.30
C THR A 701 3.64 -24.23 26.96
N PHE A 702 4.16 -23.53 27.97
CA PHE A 702 3.40 -22.60 28.80
C PHE A 702 3.67 -21.13 28.43
N GLU A 703 4.27 -20.86 27.27
CA GLU A 703 4.68 -19.53 26.86
C GLU A 703 3.54 -18.52 27.05
N ASN A 704 3.81 -17.42 27.76
CA ASN A 704 2.85 -16.35 28.08
C ASN A 704 1.62 -16.79 28.90
N THR A 705 1.66 -17.97 29.52
CA THR A 705 0.64 -18.42 30.49
C THR A 705 1.17 -18.26 31.92
N LYS A 706 0.25 -18.16 32.89
CA LYS A 706 0.61 -18.09 34.32
C LYS A 706 1.29 -19.35 34.88
N PHE A 707 1.29 -20.44 34.12
CA PHE A 707 1.87 -21.73 34.54
C PHE A 707 3.36 -21.84 34.23
N CYS A 708 3.91 -20.96 33.39
CA CYS A 708 5.29 -21.04 32.91
C CYS A 708 6.31 -20.88 34.04
N GLU A 709 6.34 -19.72 34.70
CA GLU A 709 7.34 -19.40 35.72
C GLU A 709 7.33 -20.41 36.88
N PRO A 710 6.18 -20.77 37.49
CA PRO A 710 6.17 -21.72 38.60
C PRO A 710 6.75 -23.10 38.26
N VAL A 711 6.43 -23.65 37.08
CA VAL A 711 6.95 -24.94 36.64
C VAL A 711 8.44 -24.84 36.34
N VAL A 712 8.85 -23.82 35.59
CA VAL A 712 10.24 -23.62 35.19
C VAL A 712 11.15 -23.40 36.41
N ASP A 713 10.71 -22.65 37.41
CA ASP A 713 11.50 -22.40 38.62
C ASP A 713 11.69 -23.66 39.46
N CYS A 714 10.68 -24.52 39.56
CA CYS A 714 10.85 -25.84 40.19
C CYS A 714 11.88 -26.71 39.45
N ILE A 715 11.86 -26.72 38.10
CA ILE A 715 12.84 -27.49 37.32
C ILE A 715 14.25 -26.89 37.47
N ARG A 716 14.38 -25.56 37.51
CA ARG A 716 15.67 -24.88 37.78
C ARG A 716 16.23 -25.22 39.16
N ALA A 717 15.37 -25.33 40.17
CA ALA A 717 15.78 -25.73 41.51
C ALA A 717 16.35 -27.17 41.52
N LEU A 718 15.71 -28.09 40.80
CA LEU A 718 16.22 -29.45 40.59
C LEU A 718 17.56 -29.46 39.86
N ASP A 719 17.68 -28.72 38.74
CA ASP A 719 18.93 -28.59 37.97
C ASP A 719 20.07 -28.04 38.82
N GLN A 720 19.81 -26.99 39.60
CA GLN A 720 20.80 -26.38 40.47
C GLN A 720 21.23 -27.33 41.58
N ARG A 721 20.29 -28.04 42.23
CA ARG A 721 20.61 -29.06 43.25
C ARG A 721 21.57 -30.11 42.69
N TRP A 722 21.28 -30.64 41.51
CA TRP A 722 22.14 -31.64 40.87
C TRP A 722 23.52 -31.09 40.51
N LYS A 723 23.61 -29.85 40.02
CA LYS A 723 24.89 -29.19 39.76
C LYS A 723 25.72 -29.02 41.04
N ASP A 724 25.09 -28.59 42.14
CA ASP A 724 25.74 -28.42 43.43
C ASP A 724 26.25 -29.77 43.98
N GLU A 725 25.44 -30.83 43.86
CA GLU A 725 25.83 -32.19 44.26
C GLU A 725 26.98 -32.75 43.41
N LEU A 726 26.96 -32.54 42.09
CA LEU A 726 28.06 -32.93 41.19
C LEU A 726 29.34 -32.18 41.54
N GLU A 727 29.26 -30.86 41.76
CA GLU A 727 30.41 -30.04 42.16
C GLU A 727 31.00 -30.53 43.49
N ALA A 728 30.15 -30.85 44.47
CA ALA A 728 30.59 -31.41 45.74
C ALA A 728 31.29 -32.76 45.57
N VAL A 729 30.79 -33.64 44.68
CA VAL A 729 31.44 -34.92 44.35
C VAL A 729 32.78 -34.69 43.65
N HIS A 730 32.85 -33.75 42.71
CA HIS A 730 34.09 -33.40 42.01
C HIS A 730 35.15 -32.86 42.98
N LEU A 731 34.78 -31.91 43.85
CA LEU A 731 35.65 -31.37 44.88
C LEU A 731 36.08 -32.44 45.90
N GLY A 732 35.18 -33.36 46.25
CA GLY A 732 35.49 -34.50 47.11
C GLY A 732 36.52 -35.44 46.48
N ARG A 733 36.38 -35.73 45.17
CA ARG A 733 37.34 -36.52 44.39
C ARG A 733 38.68 -35.82 44.24
N GLU A 734 38.69 -34.53 43.98
CA GLU A 734 39.90 -33.72 43.90
C GLU A 734 40.69 -33.76 45.22
N LYS A 735 40.03 -33.47 46.36
CA LYS A 735 40.64 -33.54 47.69
C LYS A 735 41.15 -34.95 48.04
N LEU A 736 40.40 -35.99 47.68
CA LEU A 736 40.84 -37.37 47.86
C LEU A 736 42.08 -37.67 47.00
N GLY A 737 42.08 -37.21 45.74
CA GLY A 737 43.21 -37.33 44.83
C GLY A 737 44.46 -36.62 45.34
N GLU A 738 44.34 -35.38 45.82
CA GLU A 738 45.45 -34.62 46.43
C GLU A 738 46.01 -35.30 47.67
N LYS A 739 45.13 -35.78 48.55
CA LYS A 739 45.52 -36.52 49.75
C LYS A 739 46.30 -37.79 49.39
N LEU A 740 45.74 -38.62 48.52
CA LEU A 740 46.39 -39.87 48.09
C LEU A 740 47.70 -39.59 47.32
N SER A 741 47.74 -38.51 46.54
CA SER A 741 48.97 -38.09 45.86
C SER A 741 50.05 -37.70 46.87
N SER A 742 49.69 -36.95 47.92
CA SER A 742 50.62 -36.57 48.99
C SER A 742 51.14 -37.79 49.76
N GLU A 743 50.25 -38.72 50.10
CA GLU A 743 50.64 -40.00 50.72
C GLU A 743 51.55 -40.83 49.78
N ALA A 744 51.29 -40.78 48.48
CA ALA A 744 52.11 -41.42 47.45
C ALA A 744 53.54 -40.86 47.42
N ILE A 745 53.71 -39.53 47.48
CA ILE A 745 55.04 -38.90 47.59
C ILE A 745 55.79 -39.38 48.83
N GLN A 746 55.11 -39.44 49.98
CA GLN A 746 55.73 -39.82 51.24
C GLN A 746 56.15 -41.30 51.28
N LYS A 747 55.34 -42.19 50.70
CA LYS A 747 55.61 -43.63 50.67
C LYS A 747 56.68 -44.02 49.66
N TRP A 748 56.81 -43.27 48.55
CA TRP A 748 57.66 -43.62 47.44
C TRP A 748 59.12 -43.94 47.80
N PRO A 749 59.84 -43.13 48.60
CA PRO A 749 61.22 -43.44 48.98
C PRO A 749 61.39 -44.80 49.67
N SER A 750 60.41 -45.22 50.49
CA SER A 750 60.46 -46.51 51.20
C SER A 750 60.29 -47.71 50.27
N ILE A 751 59.46 -47.56 49.22
CA ILE A 751 59.28 -48.58 48.18
C ILE A 751 60.55 -48.70 47.34
N VAL A 752 61.11 -47.58 46.90
CA VAL A 752 62.35 -47.57 46.11
C VAL A 752 63.51 -48.19 46.90
N ALA A 753 63.63 -47.89 48.19
CA ALA A 753 64.67 -48.45 49.06
C ALA A 753 64.56 -49.97 49.28
N ALA A 754 63.35 -50.54 49.15
CA ALA A 754 63.12 -51.98 49.29
C ALA A 754 63.52 -52.78 48.04
N ILE A 755 63.72 -52.12 46.90
CA ILE A 755 64.07 -52.78 45.64
C ILE A 755 65.59 -52.88 45.54
N PRO A 756 66.17 -54.09 45.53
CA PRO A 756 67.62 -54.27 45.45
C PRO A 756 68.17 -53.91 44.07
N SER A 757 69.44 -53.53 44.03
CA SER A 757 70.24 -53.47 42.79
C SER A 757 69.75 -52.45 41.74
N ILE A 758 69.15 -51.33 42.15
CA ILE A 758 68.88 -50.21 41.25
C ILE A 758 70.21 -49.63 40.74
N VAL A 759 70.38 -49.56 39.43
CA VAL A 759 71.58 -48.96 38.82
C VAL A 759 71.64 -47.47 39.14
N SER A 760 72.79 -47.00 39.62
CA SER A 760 72.97 -45.59 40.04
C SER A 760 72.94 -44.60 38.86
N TYR A 761 73.21 -45.10 37.65
CA TYR A 761 73.14 -44.35 36.41
C TYR A 761 72.65 -45.29 35.30
N PHE A 762 71.60 -44.88 34.60
CA PHE A 762 71.04 -45.64 33.50
C PHE A 762 71.37 -44.97 32.15
N ASP A 763 72.06 -45.71 31.29
CA ASP A 763 72.23 -45.38 29.88
C ASP A 763 71.53 -46.45 29.03
N PRO A 764 70.43 -46.12 28.34
CA PRO A 764 69.68 -47.03 27.48
C PRO A 764 70.56 -47.78 26.48
N SER A 765 71.61 -47.14 25.95
CA SER A 765 72.46 -47.73 24.91
C SER A 765 73.33 -48.89 25.42
N SER A 766 73.53 -48.97 26.74
CA SER A 766 74.35 -50.00 27.40
C SER A 766 73.55 -50.94 28.30
N ALA A 767 72.22 -50.80 28.32
CA ALA A 767 71.31 -51.53 29.19
C ALA A 767 71.35 -53.05 28.94
N LYS A 768 71.39 -53.84 30.01
CA LYS A 768 71.34 -55.31 29.95
C LYS A 768 69.98 -55.82 30.46
N PRO A 769 69.44 -56.90 29.88
CA PRO A 769 68.28 -57.57 30.46
C PRO A 769 68.55 -57.94 31.93
N GLY A 770 67.61 -57.59 32.81
CA GLY A 770 67.73 -57.75 34.27
C GLY A 770 68.20 -56.52 35.03
N ASP A 771 68.72 -55.48 34.35
CA ASP A 771 69.06 -54.22 35.01
C ASP A 771 67.79 -53.58 35.61
N THR A 772 67.86 -53.20 36.89
CA THR A 772 66.78 -52.50 37.58
C THR A 772 67.05 -51.00 37.53
N VAL A 773 66.11 -50.24 36.97
CA VAL A 773 66.27 -48.81 36.67
C VAL A 773 65.19 -48.01 37.37
N HIS A 774 65.55 -46.82 37.86
CA HIS A 774 64.64 -45.88 38.50
C HIS A 774 64.56 -44.60 37.68
N PHE A 775 63.35 -44.22 37.30
CA PHE A 775 63.07 -42.95 36.64
C PHE A 775 62.22 -42.09 37.57
N ASN A 776 62.61 -40.83 37.67
CA ASN A 776 61.96 -39.82 38.50
C ASN A 776 61.52 -38.66 37.60
N GLY A 777 60.32 -38.15 37.80
CA GLY A 777 59.85 -36.97 37.07
C GLY A 777 59.55 -37.22 35.58
N VAL A 778 59.08 -38.41 35.22
CA VAL A 778 58.82 -38.77 33.81
C VAL A 778 57.35 -38.69 33.45
N TYR A 779 57.04 -38.34 32.21
CA TYR A 779 55.65 -38.30 31.71
C TYR A 779 55.32 -39.60 30.97
N ASN A 780 54.12 -40.13 31.19
CA ASN A 780 53.62 -41.23 30.38
C ASN A 780 53.16 -40.69 29.02
N ARG A 781 53.84 -41.11 27.95
CA ARG A 781 53.56 -40.70 26.56
C ARG A 781 52.80 -41.77 25.78
N ALA A 782 52.28 -42.80 26.45
CA ALA A 782 51.44 -43.82 25.85
C ALA A 782 50.10 -43.20 25.41
N GLY A 783 49.69 -43.43 24.17
CA GLY A 783 48.54 -42.77 23.52
C GLY A 783 48.84 -41.38 22.94
N TRP A 784 49.95 -40.75 23.34
CA TRP A 784 50.35 -39.40 22.88
C TRP A 784 51.40 -39.47 21.78
N ASP A 785 52.62 -39.90 22.14
CA ASP A 785 53.75 -40.02 21.21
C ASP A 785 53.92 -41.46 20.72
N PHE A 786 53.35 -42.42 21.45
CA PHE A 786 53.46 -43.85 21.18
C PHE A 786 52.10 -44.51 21.28
N ASP A 787 51.93 -45.66 20.64
CA ASP A 787 50.66 -46.38 20.65
C ASP A 787 50.36 -46.90 22.06
N GLY A 788 49.24 -46.46 22.65
CA GLY A 788 48.82 -46.90 23.99
C GLY A 788 48.34 -48.36 24.06
N ASN A 789 48.34 -49.07 22.93
CA ASN A 789 47.81 -50.43 22.84
C ASN A 789 48.83 -51.50 23.28
N GLN A 790 50.12 -51.28 23.00
CA GLN A 790 51.14 -52.29 23.23
C GLN A 790 51.76 -52.20 24.64
N TYR A 791 51.89 -50.98 25.16
CA TYR A 791 52.51 -50.71 26.46
C TYR A 791 51.63 -49.76 27.26
N GLY A 792 51.41 -50.08 28.54
CA GLY A 792 50.65 -49.21 29.44
C GLY A 792 51.44 -47.96 29.85
N PHE A 793 52.76 -47.97 29.67
CA PHE A 793 53.65 -46.84 29.86
C PHE A 793 54.58 -46.69 28.67
N SER A 794 54.86 -45.47 28.23
CA SER A 794 55.95 -45.23 27.29
C SER A 794 56.57 -43.86 27.46
N MET A 795 57.85 -43.73 27.14
CA MET A 795 58.55 -42.45 27.16
C MET A 795 59.78 -42.49 26.25
N ARG A 796 60.40 -41.33 26.02
CA ARG A 796 61.78 -41.27 25.52
C ARG A 796 62.72 -40.91 26.67
N TYR A 797 63.81 -41.66 26.79
CA TYR A 797 64.89 -41.35 27.72
C TYR A 797 66.21 -41.33 26.97
N ASN A 798 66.92 -40.20 27.02
CA ASN A 798 68.14 -39.96 26.22
C ASN A 798 67.98 -40.31 24.73
N GLY A 799 66.84 -39.96 24.14
CA GLY A 799 66.51 -40.19 22.73
C GLY A 799 65.99 -41.60 22.41
N VAL A 800 66.14 -42.57 23.31
CA VAL A 800 65.72 -43.97 23.10
C VAL A 800 64.28 -44.17 23.59
N PRO A 801 63.36 -44.70 22.75
CA PRO A 801 62.02 -45.09 23.18
C PRO A 801 62.05 -46.23 24.21
N LEU A 802 61.22 -46.10 25.22
CA LEU A 802 61.02 -47.06 26.29
C LEU A 802 59.55 -47.48 26.33
N GLY A 803 59.28 -48.79 26.27
CA GLY A 803 57.93 -49.36 26.37
C GLY A 803 57.78 -50.21 27.63
N GLY A 804 56.92 -49.78 28.56
CA GLY A 804 56.71 -50.40 29.86
C GLY A 804 55.45 -51.24 29.94
N ILE A 805 55.57 -52.48 30.40
CA ILE A 805 54.46 -53.35 30.79
C ILE A 805 54.35 -53.32 32.31
N TYR A 806 53.18 -53.00 32.83
CA TYR A 806 52.92 -53.01 34.27
C TYR A 806 52.84 -54.43 34.83
N GLU A 807 53.42 -54.67 35.99
CA GLU A 807 53.07 -55.84 36.79
C GLU A 807 51.56 -55.86 37.12
N PRO A 808 50.91 -57.03 37.26
CA PRO A 808 49.46 -57.12 37.44
C PRO A 808 48.92 -56.34 38.64
N TYR A 809 49.68 -56.21 39.73
CA TYR A 809 49.24 -55.44 40.90
C TYR A 809 49.27 -53.92 40.66
N ILE A 810 50.12 -53.44 39.75
CA ILE A 810 50.15 -52.03 39.35
C ILE A 810 48.91 -51.71 38.51
N ASN A 811 48.58 -52.56 37.54
CA ASN A 811 47.32 -52.43 36.79
C ASN A 811 46.10 -52.40 37.74
N LYS A 812 46.05 -53.31 38.71
CA LYS A 812 44.98 -53.30 39.73
C LYS A 812 44.93 -51.99 40.52
N ALA A 813 46.07 -51.40 40.87
CA ALA A 813 46.12 -50.13 41.61
C ALA A 813 45.67 -48.94 40.74
N LEU A 814 46.10 -48.89 39.47
CA LEU A 814 45.65 -47.91 38.49
C LEU A 814 44.14 -48.03 38.23
N ASP A 815 43.64 -49.25 38.01
CA ASP A 815 42.22 -49.53 37.80
C ASP A 815 41.39 -49.18 39.04
N TYR A 816 41.91 -49.45 40.24
CA TYR A 816 41.25 -49.07 41.49
C TYR A 816 41.09 -47.55 41.59
N ALA A 817 42.16 -46.79 41.36
CA ALA A 817 42.10 -45.33 41.40
C ALA A 817 41.20 -44.75 40.29
N ALA A 818 41.34 -45.21 39.04
CA ALA A 818 40.57 -44.69 37.91
C ALA A 818 39.10 -45.10 37.94
N TYR A 819 38.79 -46.38 38.17
CA TYR A 819 37.44 -46.91 37.99
C TYR A 819 36.65 -47.03 39.29
N GLN A 820 37.29 -47.37 40.41
CA GLN A 820 36.59 -47.51 41.70
C GLN A 820 36.52 -46.17 42.44
N LEU A 821 37.64 -45.44 42.52
CA LEU A 821 37.67 -44.13 43.19
C LEU A 821 37.33 -42.96 42.26
N LYS A 822 37.28 -43.17 40.94
CA LYS A 822 37.02 -42.13 39.94
C LYS A 822 37.99 -40.96 40.04
N LEU A 823 39.26 -41.26 40.34
CA LEU A 823 40.33 -40.29 40.41
C LEU A 823 41.04 -40.17 39.07
N THR A 824 41.42 -38.95 38.72
CA THR A 824 42.22 -38.70 37.52
C THR A 824 43.67 -39.11 37.80
N ILE A 825 44.19 -40.03 36.99
CA ILE A 825 45.63 -40.33 36.91
C ILE A 825 46.16 -39.52 35.73
N ASP A 826 46.64 -38.32 36.05
CA ASP A 826 47.06 -37.33 35.05
C ASP A 826 48.44 -37.72 34.47
N ASP A 827 48.48 -38.01 33.17
CA ASP A 827 49.69 -38.33 32.41
C ASP A 827 50.47 -37.08 31.98
N HIS A 828 49.91 -35.88 32.20
CA HIS A 828 50.62 -34.60 32.12
C HIS A 828 51.33 -34.22 33.43
N LYS A 829 51.24 -35.05 34.47
CA LYS A 829 52.02 -34.91 35.70
C LYS A 829 53.23 -35.84 35.68
N GLU A 830 54.23 -35.47 36.44
CA GLU A 830 55.43 -36.28 36.66
C GLU A 830 55.09 -37.58 37.40
N TRP A 831 55.54 -38.70 36.82
CA TRP A 831 55.46 -40.04 37.39
C TRP A 831 56.87 -40.49 37.78
N ASP A 832 56.95 -41.34 38.81
CA ASP A 832 58.18 -42.05 39.14
C ASP A 832 57.93 -43.54 39.01
N LEU A 833 58.91 -44.27 38.51
CA LEU A 833 58.77 -45.70 38.34
C LEU A 833 60.09 -46.43 38.49
N VAL A 834 60.00 -47.68 38.92
CA VAL A 834 61.10 -48.63 38.91
C VAL A 834 60.74 -49.76 37.96
N GLY A 835 61.65 -50.07 37.03
CA GLY A 835 61.43 -51.12 36.05
C GLY A 835 62.64 -52.04 35.89
N ILE A 836 62.39 -53.26 35.44
CA ILE A 836 63.41 -54.24 35.05
C ILE A 836 63.50 -54.26 33.53
N ILE A 837 64.71 -54.09 32.99
CA ILE A 837 64.93 -54.17 31.54
C ILE A 837 64.69 -55.61 31.07
N LEU A 838 63.77 -55.79 30.12
CA LEU A 838 63.47 -57.08 29.50
C LEU A 838 64.30 -57.33 28.23
N GLY A 839 64.94 -56.27 27.70
CA GLY A 839 65.71 -56.29 26.46
C GLY A 839 65.07 -55.46 25.34
N PRO A 840 65.53 -55.61 24.09
CA PRO A 840 65.02 -54.85 22.96
C PRO A 840 63.57 -55.26 22.60
N GLY A 841 62.84 -54.32 22.01
CA GLY A 841 61.50 -54.52 21.47
C GLY A 841 61.18 -53.53 20.36
N SER A 842 59.89 -53.44 20.04
CA SER A 842 59.32 -52.47 19.12
C SER A 842 58.16 -51.77 19.81
N ILE A 843 57.97 -50.48 19.52
CA ILE A 843 56.82 -49.66 19.89
C ILE A 843 56.38 -48.86 18.67
N ASN A 844 55.10 -48.52 18.52
CA ASN A 844 54.70 -47.68 17.39
C ASN A 844 54.71 -46.20 17.80
N GLN A 845 55.49 -45.39 17.11
CA GLN A 845 55.54 -43.94 17.32
C GLN A 845 54.45 -43.24 16.50
N ARG A 846 53.76 -42.27 17.10
CA ARG A 846 52.87 -41.36 16.40
C ARG A 846 53.70 -40.46 15.50
N THR A 847 53.45 -40.57 14.20
CA THR A 847 54.04 -39.69 13.19
C THR A 847 52.91 -39.03 12.42
N LYS A 848 53.17 -37.81 11.94
CA LYS A 848 52.25 -37.11 11.06
C LYS A 848 52.81 -37.15 9.66
N ARG A 849 51.98 -37.57 8.70
CA ARG A 849 52.31 -37.51 7.28
C ARG A 849 51.26 -36.68 6.58
N THR A 850 51.70 -35.68 5.85
CA THR A 850 50.84 -34.97 4.92
C THR A 850 50.62 -35.84 3.69
N ILE A 851 49.37 -36.22 3.43
CA ILE A 851 48.99 -36.91 2.20
C ILE A 851 48.14 -35.98 1.34
N ARG A 852 48.25 -36.13 0.02
CA ARG A 852 47.45 -35.37 -0.93
C ARG A 852 46.27 -36.22 -1.38
N ILE A 853 45.06 -35.82 -1.04
CA ILE A 853 43.81 -36.45 -1.49
C ILE A 853 43.16 -35.47 -2.48
N GLY A 854 43.35 -35.73 -3.77
CA GLY A 854 42.92 -34.81 -4.83
C GLY A 854 43.71 -33.48 -4.83
N MET A 855 43.01 -32.36 -4.66
CA MET A 855 43.60 -31.01 -4.59
C MET A 855 43.94 -30.56 -3.16
N HIS A 856 43.48 -31.29 -2.14
CA HIS A 856 43.70 -30.95 -0.73
C HIS A 856 44.86 -31.77 -0.14
N THR A 857 45.61 -31.14 0.76
CA THR A 857 46.58 -31.82 1.63
C THR A 857 45.95 -32.00 3.00
N GLU A 858 45.86 -33.24 3.49
CA GLU A 858 45.42 -33.56 4.84
C GLU A 858 46.60 -34.11 5.65
N GLU A 859 46.69 -33.77 6.93
CA GLU A 859 47.59 -34.45 7.86
C GLU A 859 46.91 -35.72 8.33
N VAL A 860 47.46 -36.88 7.98
CA VAL A 860 47.04 -38.16 8.53
C VAL A 860 48.05 -38.60 9.57
N GLU A 861 47.54 -39.12 10.68
CA GLU A 861 48.35 -39.71 11.73
C GLU A 861 48.64 -41.17 11.39
N GLU A 862 49.92 -41.53 11.42
CA GLU A 862 50.41 -42.88 11.15
C GLU A 862 51.25 -43.35 12.33
N TRP A 863 51.06 -44.61 12.72
CA TRP A 863 51.80 -45.26 13.80
C TRP A 863 52.91 -46.11 13.19
N LEU A 864 54.17 -45.66 13.29
CA LEU A 864 55.31 -46.34 12.69
C LEU A 864 56.11 -47.12 13.73
N PRO A 865 56.48 -48.39 13.47
CA PRO A 865 57.27 -49.17 14.41
C PRO A 865 58.69 -48.59 14.55
N GLU A 866 59.11 -48.33 15.78
CA GLU A 866 60.45 -47.90 16.16
C GLU A 866 61.04 -48.88 17.18
N GLY A 867 62.35 -49.11 17.11
CA GLY A 867 63.04 -49.92 18.11
C GLY A 867 62.95 -49.27 19.49
N CYS A 868 62.58 -50.06 20.50
CA CYS A 868 62.51 -49.60 21.88
C CYS A 868 63.26 -50.54 22.83
N LEU A 869 63.47 -50.10 24.06
CA LEU A 869 63.76 -51.02 25.17
C LEU A 869 62.48 -51.33 25.92
N ARG A 870 62.28 -52.61 26.21
CA ARG A 870 61.13 -53.09 26.97
C ARG A 870 61.44 -53.10 28.45
N LEU A 871 60.50 -52.62 29.25
CA LEU A 871 60.59 -52.64 30.71
C LEU A 871 59.41 -53.39 31.30
N CYS A 872 59.67 -54.18 32.35
CA CYS A 872 58.62 -54.58 33.29
C CYS A 872 58.59 -53.57 34.42
N ILE A 873 57.52 -52.79 34.57
CA ILE A 873 57.39 -51.82 35.64
C ILE A 873 56.95 -52.56 36.90
N ILE A 874 57.81 -52.53 37.91
CA ILE A 874 57.64 -53.22 39.20
C ILE A 874 57.36 -52.26 40.36
N ALA A 875 57.48 -50.95 40.17
CA ALA A 875 56.96 -49.97 41.13
C ALA A 875 56.57 -48.70 40.39
N LEU A 876 55.53 -48.02 40.89
CA LEU A 876 54.98 -46.82 40.27
C LEU A 876 54.47 -45.84 41.33
N ARG A 877 54.83 -44.56 41.16
CA ARG A 877 54.16 -43.40 41.73
C ARG A 877 53.59 -42.56 40.58
N ALA A 878 52.28 -42.45 40.48
CA ALA A 878 51.59 -41.71 39.42
C ALA A 878 50.37 -40.99 40.03
N GLY A 879 50.53 -39.71 40.39
CA GLY A 879 49.51 -38.95 41.11
C GLY A 879 49.05 -39.69 42.38
N PRO A 880 47.75 -40.07 42.50
CA PRO A 880 47.22 -40.73 43.70
C PRO A 880 47.64 -42.21 43.86
N VAL A 881 48.34 -42.78 42.88
CA VAL A 881 48.76 -44.18 42.89
C VAL A 881 50.21 -44.29 43.37
N VAL A 882 50.44 -45.12 44.39
CA VAL A 882 51.77 -45.57 44.82
C VAL A 882 51.74 -47.08 45.07
N VAL A 883 52.65 -47.82 44.45
CA VAL A 883 52.66 -49.28 44.55
C VAL A 883 54.05 -49.84 44.22
N GLY A 884 54.42 -50.94 44.88
CA GLY A 884 55.66 -51.68 44.66
C GLY A 884 55.64 -53.03 45.39
N PRO A 885 56.71 -53.83 45.25
CA PRO A 885 56.79 -55.22 45.72
C PRO A 885 56.90 -55.38 47.24
#